data_AF-A0A9P8VPU2-F1
#
_entry.id   AF-A0A9P8VPU2-F1
#
_cell.length_a   1.000
_cell.length_b   1.000
_cell.length_c   1.000
_cell.angle_alpha   90.00
_cell.angle_beta   90.00
_cell.angle_gamma   90.00
#
_symmetry.space_group_name_H-M   'P 1'
#
loop_
_entity.id
_entity.type
_entity.pdbx_description
1 polymer ?
#
loop_
_entity_poly.entity_id
_entity_poly.type
_entity_poly.pdbx_seq_one_letter_code
_entity_poly.pdbx_strand_id
1 'polypeptide(L)'
;MAPNWTHLIRFLSEEDGQIHLGQVDSKQYPDVGLASLKGEKITVKLIKGTIYDGVVTDKTMQVARPLAPIAIEDVPIIRCMGLNYRDHAKEANMPIPDTPVLFIKPRTALSGPYPAKISVPKIAQDGSSDYEAELSIILSKTGRDIPVPEAMSYVLGYTCSNDVSARTQQFKNSQWCFSKGLDGSCPLGPTLVSPSAISNPHKLQIKAIHNGNVVQDTNTSELIFDIASTIAFLSQGTTLEKGTIIMTGTGPGIGAMRNPKVVLNDGDDMRVEIEKIGTLINRLGGRLGAPHMGDSGPARTDSLRSNSRSRGEEGGQAWSIKLPPPAPMGVASTGIQTSQVCCYPAGPLKPGPKIGISSIKEPNHVENGILRPTGSSKRQRKRRRESCEANDGDMEGSIQSYGHNAQSPDSSNSTSNVTHLTIRCPAQMDEWNTGRHESRAHLQGLSFILHPSHETSSPEKERVPQPRVSITDQHGLSHLDRAATELGVTRTCLDQMIQVYFDNMVGINLFHEPTFINKINAIESETEVHALLAAMFAFASRFYQPSEHSGIRFAPSNASDMHKSAAHFLDLASSYTDKALRDCGDEPPRLCVLQAFIMTAHCQLTQGVLGTAWRTLGTCVRLAYEINLHLIDLKCAGSSRGIDAKTWCENEEKRRAWWAIWEMDVFATTIRRTPTALDWSQTETMLPAEDEYWFQGQARPSCYLEMDPISRLRALRNSGNQSPKAWYIVINSLMKEAQKISSPYSIPSQSQPNDGQSPVATRQHQSGIIEHARDELESLANAAQCFALALPDHLRYRNQYLGFDARAPGQLGSVRQLHCSIYNIHVMTQLTRLMIHRYNVFRSHARLSLQKTRQTSNAAARNESIPPKNTSMDDMAMRQYFEAADNILTIVNRSCDDHIQYINPFLSFTIWLASAVQLVRRGFCRPRTNQSLVKSKFERNLETLEAQLEACQTRGKSDQPSSGPAAPGVRNMATGPHLHEKNKDMSTSGDTYEEPGGLDPKSGMCIISSSLYWRIN
;
A
#
# COMPACT_ATOMS: atom_id res chain seq x y z
N MET A 1 -26.31 -9.02 28.12
CA MET A 1 -26.54 -9.65 29.45
C MET A 1 -25.26 -10.36 29.84
N ALA A 2 -25.02 -10.62 31.12
CA ALA A 2 -23.96 -11.55 31.50
C ALA A 2 -24.35 -12.97 31.03
N PRO A 3 -23.38 -13.85 30.72
CA PRO A 3 -23.68 -15.24 30.39
C PRO A 3 -24.30 -15.98 31.59
N ASN A 4 -25.12 -17.00 31.32
CA ASN A 4 -25.75 -17.84 32.35
C ASN A 4 -24.81 -18.91 32.93
N TRP A 5 -23.50 -18.80 32.68
CA TRP A 5 -22.45 -19.71 33.11
C TRP A 5 -21.29 -18.91 33.75
N THR A 6 -20.51 -19.57 34.61
CA THR A 6 -19.41 -18.93 35.35
C THR A 6 -18.02 -19.28 34.81
N HIS A 7 -17.75 -20.58 34.62
CA HIS A 7 -16.48 -21.14 34.15
C HIS A 7 -16.76 -22.10 33.00
N LEU A 8 -16.70 -21.60 31.76
CA LEU A 8 -17.02 -22.38 30.56
C LEU A 8 -15.75 -23.04 30.00
N ILE A 9 -15.88 -24.31 29.63
CA ILE A 9 -14.95 -24.99 28.74
C ILE A 9 -15.69 -25.47 27.49
N ARG A 10 -14.98 -25.48 26.35
CA ARG A 10 -15.36 -26.24 25.16
C ARG A 10 -14.55 -27.53 25.17
N PHE A 11 -15.17 -28.68 24.97
CA PHE A 11 -14.52 -29.97 25.22
C PHE A 11 -15.03 -31.08 24.31
N LEU A 12 -14.23 -32.13 24.13
CA LEU A 12 -14.65 -33.40 23.55
C LEU A 12 -15.17 -34.31 24.69
N SER A 13 -16.37 -34.88 24.55
CA SER A 13 -16.99 -35.77 25.54
C SER A 13 -16.40 -37.20 25.48
N GLU A 14 -16.29 -37.88 26.64
CA GLU A 14 -16.02 -39.32 26.69
C GLU A 14 -17.26 -40.16 26.29
N GLU A 15 -18.47 -39.65 26.53
CA GLU A 15 -19.73 -40.38 26.34
C GLU A 15 -20.18 -40.52 24.88
N ASP A 16 -20.07 -39.45 24.08
CA ASP A 16 -20.56 -39.43 22.69
C ASP A 16 -19.50 -39.03 21.65
N GLY A 17 -18.28 -38.70 22.08
CA GLY A 17 -17.20 -38.28 21.20
C GLY A 17 -17.46 -36.98 20.44
N GLN A 18 -18.48 -36.20 20.82
CA GLN A 18 -18.81 -34.92 20.20
C GLN A 18 -18.23 -33.73 20.99
N ILE A 19 -18.24 -32.57 20.35
CA ILE A 19 -17.82 -31.31 20.96
C ILE A 19 -19.00 -30.66 21.67
N HIS A 20 -18.83 -30.35 22.95
CA HIS A 20 -19.84 -29.71 23.79
C HIS A 20 -19.27 -28.49 24.51
N LEU A 21 -20.17 -27.68 25.09
CA LEU A 21 -19.87 -26.63 26.05
C LEU A 21 -20.25 -27.11 27.45
N GLY A 22 -19.42 -26.82 28.46
CA GLY A 22 -19.65 -27.28 29.83
C GLY A 22 -19.25 -26.25 30.87
N GLN A 23 -20.03 -26.15 31.94
CA GLN A 23 -19.65 -25.41 33.13
C GLN A 23 -18.87 -26.33 34.08
N VAL A 24 -17.67 -25.90 34.43
CA VAL A 24 -16.82 -26.52 35.45
C VAL A 24 -17.25 -26.05 36.84
N ASP A 25 -17.28 -26.94 37.83
CA ASP A 25 -17.29 -26.53 39.24
C ASP A 25 -15.88 -26.13 39.66
N SER A 26 -15.64 -24.83 39.80
CA SER A 26 -14.35 -24.25 40.18
C SER A 26 -13.91 -24.58 41.61
N LYS A 27 -14.78 -25.18 42.45
CA LYS A 27 -14.39 -25.72 43.76
C LYS A 27 -13.82 -27.12 43.66
N GLN A 28 -14.34 -27.93 42.73
CA GLN A 28 -13.87 -29.29 42.48
C GLN A 28 -12.62 -29.30 41.59
N TYR A 29 -12.63 -28.48 40.54
CA TYR A 29 -11.52 -28.33 39.60
C TYR A 29 -11.11 -26.85 39.52
N PRO A 30 -10.36 -26.31 40.50
CA PRO A 30 -9.90 -24.93 40.48
C PRO A 30 -8.93 -24.64 39.32
N ASP A 31 -8.32 -25.67 38.74
CA ASP A 31 -7.50 -25.57 37.54
C ASP A 31 -7.75 -26.77 36.60
N VAL A 32 -8.54 -26.53 35.55
CA VAL A 32 -8.89 -27.51 34.50
C VAL A 32 -7.64 -27.97 33.73
N GLY A 33 -6.68 -27.08 33.50
CA GLY A 33 -5.47 -27.41 32.75
C GLY A 33 -4.57 -28.36 33.52
N LEU A 34 -4.32 -28.09 34.80
CA LEU A 34 -3.55 -28.98 35.67
C LEU A 34 -4.27 -30.31 35.91
N ALA A 35 -5.60 -30.31 36.09
CA ALA A 35 -6.40 -31.53 36.19
C ALA A 35 -6.27 -32.39 34.91
N SER A 36 -6.37 -31.76 33.73
CA SER A 36 -6.22 -32.44 32.44
C SER A 36 -4.81 -32.98 32.21
N LEU A 37 -3.77 -32.24 32.60
CA LEU A 37 -2.37 -32.71 32.52
C LEU A 37 -2.12 -33.95 33.37
N LYS A 38 -2.73 -34.04 34.56
CA LYS A 38 -2.63 -35.20 35.45
C LYS A 38 -3.47 -36.40 35.01
N GLY A 39 -4.35 -36.24 34.02
CA GLY A 39 -5.33 -37.26 33.63
C GLY A 39 -6.45 -37.46 34.65
N GLU A 40 -6.78 -36.43 35.44
CA GLU A 40 -7.95 -36.47 36.32
C GLU A 40 -9.23 -36.52 35.47
N LYS A 41 -10.22 -37.33 35.88
CA LYS A 41 -11.53 -37.37 35.23
C LYS A 41 -12.31 -36.10 35.56
N ILE A 42 -12.24 -35.11 34.67
CA ILE A 42 -12.96 -33.83 34.81
C ILE A 42 -14.42 -34.04 34.42
N THR A 43 -15.32 -33.60 35.27
CA THR A 43 -16.78 -33.63 35.05
C THR A 43 -17.33 -32.20 34.98
N VAL A 44 -18.28 -31.98 34.07
CA VAL A 44 -18.88 -30.65 33.83
C VAL A 44 -20.39 -30.74 33.65
N LYS A 45 -21.10 -29.69 34.04
CA LYS A 45 -22.52 -29.52 33.72
C LYS A 45 -22.67 -29.05 32.28
N LEU A 46 -23.36 -29.80 31.42
CA LEU A 46 -23.57 -29.47 30.01
C LEU A 46 -24.27 -28.12 29.87
N ILE A 47 -23.70 -27.24 29.04
CA ILE A 47 -24.30 -25.98 28.61
C ILE A 47 -25.00 -26.22 27.26
N LYS A 48 -26.30 -25.93 27.18
CA LYS A 48 -27.05 -25.97 25.91
C LYS A 48 -27.18 -24.57 25.33
N GLY A 49 -26.75 -24.39 24.08
CA GLY A 49 -26.74 -23.11 23.36
C GLY A 49 -25.32 -22.77 22.89
N THR A 50 -25.02 -21.49 22.73
CA THR A 50 -23.68 -21.00 22.37
C THR A 50 -22.90 -20.55 23.60
N ILE A 51 -21.64 -20.14 23.42
CA ILE A 51 -20.88 -19.47 24.49
C ILE A 51 -21.53 -18.16 24.97
N TYR A 52 -22.45 -17.56 24.20
CA TYR A 52 -23.02 -16.25 24.48
C TYR A 52 -24.35 -16.29 25.24
N ASP A 53 -25.18 -17.28 24.95
CA ASP A 53 -26.58 -17.42 25.43
C ASP A 53 -26.84 -18.76 26.13
N GLY A 54 -25.85 -19.65 26.17
CA GLY A 54 -26.00 -21.01 26.65
C GLY A 54 -26.45 -21.12 28.11
N VAL A 55 -27.38 -22.05 28.35
CA VAL A 55 -27.96 -22.34 29.66
C VAL A 55 -27.32 -23.58 30.26
N VAL A 56 -26.81 -23.47 31.49
CA VAL A 56 -26.28 -24.60 32.26
C VAL A 56 -27.41 -25.57 32.61
N THR A 57 -27.23 -26.84 32.30
CA THR A 57 -28.20 -27.92 32.60
C THR A 57 -27.69 -28.82 33.72
N ASP A 58 -28.57 -29.63 34.31
CA ASP A 58 -28.18 -30.64 35.30
C ASP A 58 -27.62 -31.94 34.70
N LYS A 59 -27.49 -32.04 33.37
CA LYS A 59 -26.79 -33.18 32.75
C LYS A 59 -25.28 -33.00 32.93
N THR A 60 -24.67 -33.87 33.74
CA THR A 60 -23.20 -33.97 33.84
C THR A 60 -22.63 -34.79 32.67
N MET A 61 -21.44 -34.41 32.20
CA MET A 61 -20.65 -35.13 31.19
C MET A 61 -19.15 -35.13 31.56
N GLN A 62 -18.40 -36.13 31.10
CA GLN A 62 -16.96 -36.28 31.29
C GLN A 62 -16.17 -35.69 30.12
N VAL A 63 -15.06 -35.04 30.46
CA VAL A 63 -14.17 -34.38 29.52
C VAL A 63 -13.09 -35.35 29.05
N ALA A 64 -13.15 -35.81 27.81
CA ALA A 64 -12.08 -36.57 27.19
C ALA A 64 -10.86 -35.69 26.91
N ARG A 65 -11.09 -34.45 26.46
CA ARG A 65 -10.07 -33.39 26.37
C ARG A 65 -10.68 -31.99 26.26
N PRO A 66 -10.08 -30.96 26.87
CA PRO A 66 -10.46 -29.57 26.64
C PRO A 66 -10.02 -29.10 25.24
N LEU A 67 -10.64 -28.02 24.78
CA LEU A 67 -10.39 -27.33 23.50
C LEU A 67 -10.22 -25.83 23.77
N ALA A 68 -9.85 -25.05 22.74
CA ALA A 68 -9.95 -23.59 22.83
C ALA A 68 -11.40 -23.20 23.17
N PRO A 69 -11.64 -22.24 24.09
CA PRO A 69 -12.97 -21.95 24.64
C PRO A 69 -13.96 -21.39 23.61
N ILE A 70 -13.45 -20.84 22.51
CA ILE A 70 -14.22 -20.41 21.33
C ILE A 70 -13.76 -21.25 20.13
N ALA A 71 -14.66 -21.53 19.19
CA ALA A 71 -14.34 -22.26 17.99
C ALA A 71 -13.65 -21.33 16.95
N ILE A 72 -12.81 -21.87 16.06
CA ILE A 72 -12.05 -21.03 15.11
C ILE A 72 -12.97 -20.33 14.10
N GLU A 73 -14.07 -20.99 13.76
CA GLU A 73 -15.18 -20.49 12.95
C GLU A 73 -15.90 -19.29 13.58
N ASP A 74 -15.94 -19.21 14.92
CA ASP A 74 -16.57 -18.14 15.70
C ASP A 74 -15.63 -16.95 15.99
N VAL A 75 -14.37 -17.01 15.56
CA VAL A 75 -13.37 -15.93 15.74
C VAL A 75 -13.20 -15.13 14.44
N PRO A 76 -13.67 -13.87 14.38
CA PRO A 76 -13.44 -12.99 13.23
C PRO A 76 -11.98 -12.56 13.14
N ILE A 77 -11.41 -12.13 14.27
CA ILE A 77 -10.04 -11.61 14.36
C ILE A 77 -9.50 -11.71 15.79
N ILE A 78 -8.17 -11.77 15.92
CA ILE A 78 -7.44 -11.65 17.17
C ILE A 78 -6.68 -10.31 17.14
N ARG A 79 -7.03 -9.38 18.04
CA ARG A 79 -6.34 -8.10 18.25
C ARG A 79 -5.36 -8.25 19.41
N CYS A 80 -4.19 -7.61 19.32
CA CYS A 80 -3.14 -7.80 20.31
C CYS A 80 -2.49 -6.46 20.68
N MET A 81 -2.14 -6.31 21.96
CA MET A 81 -1.59 -5.10 22.57
C MET A 81 -0.10 -5.27 22.85
N GLY A 82 0.75 -4.62 22.05
CA GLY A 82 2.19 -4.58 22.27
C GLY A 82 2.59 -3.65 23.41
N LEU A 83 3.61 -4.05 24.18
CA LEU A 83 4.26 -3.22 25.21
C LEU A 83 3.28 -2.63 26.24
N ASN A 84 2.21 -3.35 26.60
CA ASN A 84 1.11 -2.82 27.43
C ASN A 84 1.31 -3.02 28.95
N TYR A 85 2.52 -3.37 29.41
CA TYR A 85 2.83 -3.61 30.82
C TYR A 85 3.96 -2.68 31.29
N ARG A 86 3.74 -1.99 32.42
CA ARG A 86 4.67 -0.96 32.96
C ARG A 86 6.00 -1.54 33.41
N ASP A 87 6.00 -2.74 33.95
CA ASP A 87 7.17 -3.52 34.36
C ASP A 87 7.92 -4.09 33.14
N HIS A 88 7.22 -4.51 32.08
CA HIS A 88 7.87 -4.90 30.82
C HIS A 88 8.57 -3.72 30.13
N ALA A 89 7.94 -2.53 30.10
CA ALA A 89 8.59 -1.33 29.58
C ALA A 89 9.88 -0.96 30.35
N LYS A 90 9.89 -1.16 31.67
CA LYS A 90 11.10 -0.99 32.50
C LYS A 90 12.19 -2.01 32.17
N GLU A 91 11.85 -3.30 32.03
CA GLU A 91 12.80 -4.36 31.63
C GLU A 91 13.43 -4.05 30.26
N ALA A 92 12.63 -3.61 29.31
CA ALA A 92 13.07 -3.27 27.96
C ALA A 92 13.83 -1.94 27.88
N ASN A 93 13.92 -1.18 28.97
CA ASN A 93 14.40 0.21 29.03
C ASN A 93 13.74 1.12 27.97
N MET A 94 12.46 0.87 27.70
CA MET A 94 11.66 1.60 26.71
C MET A 94 10.77 2.65 27.41
N PRO A 95 10.49 3.80 26.77
CA PRO A 95 9.47 4.71 27.27
C PRO A 95 8.10 4.01 27.26
N ILE A 96 7.28 4.28 28.28
CA ILE A 96 5.87 3.91 28.29
C ILE A 96 5.21 4.54 27.05
N PRO A 97 4.55 3.77 26.17
CA PRO A 97 3.92 4.34 24.97
C PRO A 97 2.79 5.31 25.31
N ASP A 98 2.75 6.46 24.65
CA ASP A 98 1.63 7.42 24.76
C ASP A 98 0.34 6.91 24.07
N THR A 99 0.48 5.94 23.16
CA THR A 99 -0.62 5.31 22.41
C THR A 99 -0.41 3.80 22.31
N PRO A 100 -1.47 2.97 22.34
CA PRO A 100 -1.37 1.53 22.16
C PRO A 100 -0.59 1.11 20.91
N VAL A 101 0.38 0.20 21.08
CA VAL A 101 1.04 -0.48 19.95
C VAL A 101 0.18 -1.66 19.56
N LEU A 102 -0.31 -1.68 18.31
CA LEU A 102 -1.30 -2.66 17.86
C LEU A 102 -0.74 -3.60 16.79
N PHE A 103 -1.15 -4.87 16.86
CA PHE A 103 -1.01 -5.84 15.79
C PHE A 103 -2.19 -6.82 15.80
N ILE A 104 -2.22 -7.73 14.83
CA ILE A 104 -3.26 -8.75 14.70
C ILE A 104 -2.64 -10.13 14.51
N LYS A 105 -3.34 -11.17 15.00
CA LYS A 105 -3.09 -12.56 14.63
C LYS A 105 -4.30 -13.06 13.82
N PRO A 106 -4.10 -13.83 12.73
CA PRO A 106 -5.21 -14.43 12.02
C PRO A 106 -5.86 -15.51 12.88
N ARG A 107 -7.14 -15.83 12.64
CA ARG A 107 -7.83 -16.90 13.38
C ARG A 107 -7.13 -18.27 13.29
N THR A 108 -6.34 -18.54 12.25
CA THR A 108 -5.55 -19.77 12.09
C THR A 108 -4.38 -19.89 13.07
N ALA A 109 -3.97 -18.79 13.72
CA ALA A 109 -3.04 -18.85 14.83
C ALA A 109 -3.64 -19.56 16.06
N LEU A 110 -4.97 -19.61 16.21
CA LEU A 110 -5.64 -20.18 17.38
C LEU A 110 -5.26 -21.66 17.59
N SER A 111 -4.76 -21.98 18.79
CA SER A 111 -4.54 -23.37 19.23
C SER A 111 -5.16 -23.62 20.61
N GLY A 112 -5.49 -24.90 20.86
CA GLY A 112 -6.12 -25.32 22.11
C GLY A 112 -5.14 -25.52 23.28
N PRO A 113 -5.66 -25.73 24.50
CA PRO A 113 -4.88 -26.22 25.63
C PRO A 113 -4.45 -27.68 25.44
N TYR A 114 -3.55 -28.15 26.30
CA TYR A 114 -3.19 -29.57 26.45
C TYR A 114 -4.46 -30.47 26.43
N PRO A 115 -4.49 -31.58 25.67
CA PRO A 115 -3.36 -32.25 25.00
C PRO A 115 -3.01 -31.72 23.60
N ALA A 116 -3.57 -30.60 23.14
CA ALA A 116 -3.12 -30.00 21.89
C ALA A 116 -1.64 -29.56 21.99
N LYS A 117 -0.90 -29.69 20.88
CA LYS A 117 0.49 -29.24 20.76
C LYS A 117 0.58 -27.95 19.96
N ILE A 118 1.55 -27.10 20.30
CA ILE A 118 1.96 -26.01 19.41
C ILE A 118 2.78 -26.61 18.27
N SER A 119 2.33 -26.42 17.03
CA SER A 119 3.16 -26.66 15.86
C SER A 119 4.01 -25.42 15.61
N VAL A 120 5.33 -25.57 15.53
CA VAL A 120 6.23 -24.48 15.14
C VAL A 120 6.54 -24.64 13.65
N PRO A 121 6.07 -23.74 12.75
CA PRO A 121 6.36 -23.86 11.33
C PRO A 121 7.86 -23.73 11.03
N LYS A 122 8.32 -24.34 9.92
CA LYS A 122 9.74 -24.39 9.53
C LYS A 122 10.47 -23.04 9.61
N ILE A 123 9.79 -21.94 9.29
CA ILE A 123 10.34 -20.57 9.31
C ILE A 123 10.64 -20.01 10.72
N ALA A 124 10.11 -20.65 11.76
CA ALA A 124 10.31 -20.32 13.18
C ALA A 124 11.09 -21.40 13.97
N GLN A 125 11.60 -22.42 13.27
CA GLN A 125 12.49 -23.47 13.81
C GLN A 125 13.97 -23.03 13.84
N ASP A 126 14.23 -21.73 13.74
CA ASP A 126 15.57 -21.13 13.71
C ASP A 126 16.14 -20.82 15.11
N GLY A 127 15.51 -21.36 16.16
CA GLY A 127 15.87 -21.08 17.55
C GLY A 127 15.46 -19.68 18.03
N SER A 128 14.43 -19.06 17.43
CA SER A 128 13.94 -17.73 17.81
C SER A 128 12.49 -17.67 18.33
N SER A 129 11.85 -18.83 18.51
CA SER A 129 10.49 -18.91 19.05
C SER A 129 10.47 -18.56 20.55
N ASP A 130 9.62 -17.61 20.92
CA ASP A 130 9.52 -17.03 22.27
C ASP A 130 8.09 -17.14 22.83
N TYR A 131 7.96 -17.11 24.16
CA TYR A 131 6.69 -17.12 24.89
C TYR A 131 6.32 -15.70 25.37
N GLU A 132 5.03 -15.45 25.48
CA GLU A 132 4.48 -14.20 26.00
C GLU A 132 3.17 -14.51 26.74
N ALA A 133 3.20 -14.57 28.07
CA ALA A 133 2.04 -14.88 28.90
C ALA A 133 1.08 -13.69 29.01
N GLU A 134 -0.13 -13.84 28.48
CA GLU A 134 -1.13 -12.76 28.45
C GLU A 134 -2.51 -13.17 28.97
N LEU A 135 -3.18 -12.22 29.61
CA LEU A 135 -4.64 -12.25 29.76
C LEU A 135 -5.30 -11.93 28.41
N SER A 136 -6.23 -12.77 27.99
CA SER A 136 -7.09 -12.52 26.83
C SER A 136 -8.55 -12.34 27.23
N ILE A 137 -9.26 -11.49 26.50
CA ILE A 137 -10.72 -11.35 26.58
C ILE A 137 -11.39 -11.75 25.27
N ILE A 138 -12.65 -12.20 25.36
CA ILE A 138 -13.51 -12.46 24.20
C ILE A 138 -14.67 -11.48 24.22
N LEU A 139 -15.06 -10.91 23.07
CA LEU A 139 -16.19 -9.98 22.98
C LEU A 139 -17.54 -10.69 22.78
N SER A 140 -18.53 -10.29 23.58
CA SER A 140 -19.91 -10.82 23.59
C SER A 140 -20.85 -10.18 22.56
N LYS A 141 -20.48 -9.00 22.03
CA LYS A 141 -21.30 -8.16 21.14
C LYS A 141 -20.42 -7.54 20.06
N THR A 142 -21.04 -7.22 18.92
CA THR A 142 -20.45 -6.35 17.91
C THR A 142 -20.65 -4.88 18.32
N GLY A 143 -19.63 -4.03 18.14
CA GLY A 143 -19.70 -2.60 18.41
C GLY A 143 -18.62 -1.82 17.67
N ARG A 144 -18.80 -0.50 17.59
CA ARG A 144 -17.90 0.45 16.95
C ARG A 144 -17.99 1.77 17.71
N ASP A 145 -16.90 2.52 17.80
CA ASP A 145 -16.82 3.82 18.48
C ASP A 145 -17.36 3.73 19.94
N ILE A 146 -17.04 2.62 20.63
CA ILE A 146 -17.54 2.24 21.96
C ILE A 146 -16.92 3.17 23.01
N PRO A 147 -17.72 3.86 23.85
CA PRO A 147 -17.19 4.72 24.90
C PRO A 147 -16.67 3.90 26.08
N VAL A 148 -15.60 4.39 26.74
CA VAL A 148 -14.92 3.70 27.86
C VAL A 148 -15.88 3.20 28.96
N PRO A 149 -16.91 3.96 29.42
CA PRO A 149 -17.83 3.47 30.44
C PRO A 149 -18.68 2.26 30.03
N GLU A 150 -18.91 2.06 28.73
CA GLU A 150 -19.71 0.95 28.20
C GLU A 150 -18.87 -0.28 27.83
N ALA A 151 -17.56 -0.09 27.63
CA ALA A 151 -16.63 -1.08 27.10
C ALA A 151 -16.64 -2.41 27.87
N MET A 152 -16.69 -2.38 29.21
CA MET A 152 -16.75 -3.61 30.02
C MET A 152 -18.03 -4.42 29.77
N SER A 153 -19.12 -3.80 29.30
CA SER A 153 -20.35 -4.51 28.92
C SER A 153 -20.24 -5.31 27.61
N TYR A 154 -19.12 -5.19 26.90
CA TYR A 154 -18.80 -5.98 25.71
C TYR A 154 -18.00 -7.24 26.05
N VAL A 155 -17.37 -7.34 27.22
CA VAL A 155 -16.58 -8.52 27.61
C VAL A 155 -17.49 -9.72 27.88
N LEU A 156 -17.28 -10.83 27.16
CA LEU A 156 -17.92 -12.13 27.42
C LEU A 156 -17.29 -12.84 28.60
N GLY A 157 -15.96 -12.78 28.68
CA GLY A 157 -15.16 -13.43 29.71
C GLY A 157 -13.66 -13.33 29.45
N TYR A 158 -12.89 -13.85 30.41
CA TYR A 158 -11.44 -13.82 30.50
C TYR A 158 -10.87 -15.24 30.33
N THR A 159 -9.70 -15.37 29.70
CA THR A 159 -8.99 -16.65 29.54
C THR A 159 -7.49 -16.40 29.47
N CYS A 160 -6.67 -17.43 29.73
CA CYS A 160 -5.23 -17.35 29.53
C CYS A 160 -4.88 -17.48 28.03
N SER A 161 -3.74 -16.90 27.64
CA SER A 161 -3.21 -16.99 26.28
C SER A 161 -1.68 -16.88 26.25
N ASN A 162 -1.08 -17.37 25.16
CA ASN A 162 0.36 -17.28 24.93
C ASN A 162 0.62 -16.63 23.55
N ASP A 163 1.21 -15.44 23.48
CA ASP A 163 1.53 -14.77 22.20
C ASP A 163 2.87 -15.26 21.63
N VAL A 164 2.86 -16.51 21.14
CA VAL A 164 4.07 -17.16 20.60
C VAL A 164 4.64 -16.38 19.43
N SER A 165 5.93 -16.05 19.52
CA SER A 165 6.57 -15.05 18.68
C SER A 165 7.87 -15.55 18.04
N ALA A 166 7.96 -15.54 16.71
CA ALA A 166 9.18 -15.87 15.98
C ALA A 166 10.11 -14.64 15.86
N ARG A 167 11.00 -14.44 16.83
CA ARG A 167 11.75 -13.19 17.03
C ARG A 167 12.64 -12.80 15.84
N THR A 168 13.30 -13.75 15.17
CA THR A 168 14.08 -13.44 13.96
C THR A 168 13.20 -12.84 12.87
N GLN A 169 11.98 -13.36 12.70
CA GLN A 169 11.04 -12.85 11.73
C GLN A 169 10.48 -11.49 12.16
N GLN A 170 10.31 -11.27 13.48
CA GLN A 170 9.85 -9.99 14.03
C GLN A 170 10.86 -8.87 13.80
N PHE A 171 12.17 -9.14 13.93
CA PHE A 171 13.21 -8.14 13.67
C PHE A 171 13.51 -7.93 12.18
N LYS A 172 13.17 -8.89 11.31
CA LYS A 172 13.30 -8.75 9.85
C LYS A 172 12.15 -7.98 9.19
N ASN A 173 10.99 -7.87 9.84
CA ASN A 173 9.78 -7.30 9.26
C ASN A 173 9.28 -6.12 10.09
N SER A 174 8.88 -5.03 9.43
CA SER A 174 8.28 -3.85 10.09
C SER A 174 6.86 -4.10 10.64
N GLN A 175 6.29 -5.29 10.42
CA GLN A 175 4.93 -5.67 10.82
C GLN A 175 4.96 -6.98 11.61
N TRP A 176 4.61 -6.92 12.89
CA TRP A 176 4.67 -8.09 13.78
C TRP A 176 3.62 -9.17 13.46
N CYS A 177 2.58 -8.83 12.71
CA CYS A 177 1.52 -9.75 12.29
C CYS A 177 2.05 -10.99 11.54
N PHE A 178 3.19 -10.89 10.86
CA PHE A 178 3.82 -12.05 10.20
C PHE A 178 4.51 -12.97 11.21
N SER A 179 5.38 -12.41 12.06
CA SER A 179 6.16 -13.16 13.05
C SER A 179 5.34 -13.74 14.21
N LYS A 180 4.19 -13.11 14.50
CA LYS A 180 3.24 -13.53 15.53
C LYS A 180 1.98 -14.18 14.94
N GLY A 181 1.76 -14.16 13.62
CA GLY A 181 0.54 -14.68 12.99
C GLY A 181 0.62 -16.11 12.47
N LEU A 182 1.65 -16.86 12.84
CA LEU A 182 1.89 -18.23 12.37
C LEU A 182 0.82 -19.20 12.92
N ASP A 183 0.49 -20.24 12.15
CA ASP A 183 -0.50 -21.23 12.57
C ASP A 183 -0.14 -21.88 13.92
N GLY A 184 -1.12 -21.96 14.82
CA GLY A 184 -0.96 -22.47 16.18
C GLY A 184 -0.23 -21.56 17.17
N SER A 185 0.24 -20.36 16.77
CA SER A 185 0.97 -19.41 17.62
C SER A 185 0.12 -18.62 18.63
N CYS A 186 -1.19 -18.87 18.70
CA CYS A 186 -2.11 -18.30 19.69
C CYS A 186 -2.81 -19.39 20.53
N PRO A 187 -2.10 -20.11 21.40
CA PRO A 187 -2.73 -20.91 22.43
C PRO A 187 -3.73 -20.10 23.27
N LEU A 188 -4.91 -20.67 23.50
CA LEU A 188 -6.00 -20.03 24.23
C LEU A 188 -6.74 -21.06 25.12
N GLY A 189 -6.96 -20.72 26.40
CA GLY A 189 -7.68 -21.58 27.34
C GLY A 189 -7.14 -21.46 28.78
N PRO A 190 -7.30 -22.49 29.63
CA PRO A 190 -8.09 -23.70 29.42
C PRO A 190 -9.59 -23.44 29.61
N THR A 191 -9.95 -22.34 30.25
CA THR A 191 -11.31 -21.98 30.71
C THR A 191 -11.62 -20.54 30.32
N LEU A 192 -12.84 -20.27 29.88
CA LEU A 192 -13.38 -18.92 29.75
C LEU A 192 -14.20 -18.58 31.00
N VAL A 193 -13.78 -17.54 31.73
CA VAL A 193 -14.36 -17.15 33.02
C VAL A 193 -15.19 -15.88 32.87
N SER A 194 -16.44 -15.94 33.30
CA SER A 194 -17.41 -14.84 33.20
C SER A 194 -17.02 -13.62 34.05
N PRO A 195 -17.45 -12.39 33.68
CA PRO A 195 -17.35 -11.21 34.53
C PRO A 195 -18.03 -11.35 35.90
N SER A 196 -19.03 -12.23 36.04
CA SER A 196 -19.66 -12.54 37.33
C SER A 196 -18.77 -13.33 38.29
N ALA A 197 -17.73 -14.03 37.80
CA ALA A 197 -16.82 -14.81 38.63
C ALA A 197 -15.51 -14.07 38.96
N ILE A 198 -15.13 -13.05 38.18
CA ILE A 198 -13.94 -12.21 38.40
C ILE A 198 -14.39 -10.76 38.61
N SER A 199 -14.49 -10.34 39.87
CA SER A 199 -14.96 -9.00 40.26
C SER A 199 -14.01 -7.86 39.89
N ASN A 200 -12.71 -8.12 39.75
CA ASN A 200 -11.74 -7.16 39.25
C ASN A 200 -10.68 -7.87 38.37
N PRO A 201 -10.73 -7.71 37.04
CA PRO A 201 -9.74 -8.29 36.13
C PRO A 201 -8.39 -7.56 36.12
N HIS A 202 -8.30 -6.37 36.75
CA HIS A 202 -7.07 -5.56 36.88
C HIS A 202 -6.29 -5.86 38.17
N LYS A 203 -6.56 -7.02 38.79
CA LYS A 203 -5.80 -7.52 39.94
C LYS A 203 -5.76 -9.05 39.94
N LEU A 204 -5.16 -9.61 38.89
CA LEU A 204 -4.93 -11.04 38.71
C LEU A 204 -3.43 -11.29 38.54
N GLN A 205 -2.88 -12.25 39.28
CA GLN A 205 -1.50 -12.71 39.04
C GLN A 205 -1.42 -13.47 37.72
N ILE A 206 -0.39 -13.21 36.93
CA ILE A 206 -0.04 -13.93 35.70
C ILE A 206 1.37 -14.49 35.84
N LYS A 207 1.54 -15.78 35.56
CA LYS A 207 2.84 -16.45 35.52
C LYS A 207 3.05 -17.19 34.22
N ALA A 208 4.27 -17.09 33.70
CA ALA A 208 4.78 -17.93 32.63
C ALA A 208 5.74 -18.97 33.25
N ILE A 209 5.51 -20.26 33.00
CA ILE A 209 6.33 -21.35 33.52
C ILE A 209 6.87 -22.16 32.34
N HIS A 210 8.19 -22.18 32.17
CA HIS A 210 8.90 -22.92 31.12
C HIS A 210 9.68 -24.08 31.75
N ASN A 211 9.33 -25.32 31.39
CA ASN A 211 9.94 -26.54 31.92
C ASN A 211 10.04 -26.57 33.45
N GLY A 212 8.99 -26.09 34.13
CA GLY A 212 8.89 -25.99 35.60
C GLY A 212 9.51 -24.75 36.24
N ASN A 213 10.23 -23.92 35.48
CA ASN A 213 10.82 -22.67 35.99
C ASN A 213 9.89 -21.49 35.72
N VAL A 214 9.60 -20.67 36.74
CA VAL A 214 8.89 -19.40 36.55
C VAL A 214 9.81 -18.44 35.80
N VAL A 215 9.38 -18.01 34.62
CA VAL A 215 10.15 -17.13 33.71
C VAL A 215 9.54 -15.74 33.56
N GLN A 216 8.23 -15.61 33.76
CA GLN A 216 7.53 -14.33 33.94
C GLN A 216 6.64 -14.43 35.19
N ASP A 217 6.55 -13.36 35.97
CA ASP A 217 5.68 -13.25 37.16
C ASP A 217 5.24 -11.78 37.30
N THR A 218 3.99 -11.47 36.93
CA THR A 218 3.45 -10.10 36.85
C THR A 218 1.99 -10.06 37.31
N ASN A 219 1.38 -8.88 37.35
CA ASN A 219 -0.02 -8.69 37.71
C ASN A 219 -0.72 -7.79 36.70
N THR A 220 -2.01 -8.05 36.42
CA THR A 220 -2.81 -7.22 35.50
C THR A 220 -3.03 -5.78 35.99
N SER A 221 -2.62 -5.43 37.21
CA SER A 221 -2.51 -4.05 37.69
C SER A 221 -1.42 -3.23 36.99
N GLU A 222 -0.42 -3.88 36.37
CA GLU A 222 0.66 -3.21 35.64
C GLU A 222 0.26 -2.83 34.19
N LEU A 223 -0.98 -3.10 33.77
CA LEU A 223 -1.50 -2.67 32.46
C LEU A 223 -1.35 -1.15 32.29
N ILE A 224 -0.79 -0.73 31.16
CA ILE A 224 -0.63 0.69 30.79
C ILE A 224 -1.97 1.24 30.32
N PHE A 225 -2.60 0.54 29.37
CA PHE A 225 -3.95 0.74 28.88
C PHE A 225 -4.83 -0.39 29.43
N ASP A 226 -5.81 -0.03 30.25
CA ASP A 226 -6.75 -1.01 30.82
C ASP A 226 -7.70 -1.59 29.75
N ILE A 227 -8.52 -2.57 30.13
CA ILE A 227 -9.40 -3.30 29.22
C ILE A 227 -10.46 -2.38 28.60
N ALA A 228 -11.03 -1.47 29.40
CA ALA A 228 -12.06 -0.55 28.95
C ALA A 228 -11.50 0.46 27.93
N SER A 229 -10.34 1.04 28.22
CA SER A 229 -9.59 1.94 27.35
C SER A 229 -9.13 1.24 26.07
N THR A 230 -8.69 -0.02 26.18
CA THR A 230 -8.27 -0.86 25.06
C THR A 230 -9.41 -1.13 24.09
N ILE A 231 -10.57 -1.59 24.58
CA ILE A 231 -11.77 -1.83 23.75
C ILE A 231 -12.22 -0.52 23.10
N ALA A 232 -12.30 0.57 23.87
CA ALA A 232 -12.71 1.87 23.35
C ALA A 232 -11.77 2.33 22.22
N PHE A 233 -10.45 2.32 22.44
CA PHE A 233 -9.44 2.69 21.44
C PHE A 233 -9.51 1.80 20.19
N LEU A 234 -9.55 0.48 20.35
CA LEU A 234 -9.64 -0.48 19.25
C LEU A 234 -10.91 -0.33 18.41
N SER A 235 -11.98 0.20 18.98
CA SER A 235 -13.26 0.42 18.30
C SER A 235 -13.35 1.76 17.54
N GLN A 236 -12.38 2.67 17.70
CA GLN A 236 -12.40 3.98 17.04
C GLN A 236 -12.31 3.82 15.51
N GLY A 237 -13.35 4.25 14.80
CA GLY A 237 -13.52 4.07 13.35
C GLY A 237 -13.62 2.61 12.87
N THR A 238 -13.60 1.64 13.79
CA THR A 238 -13.40 0.21 13.48
C THR A 238 -14.43 -0.65 14.21
N THR A 239 -15.16 -1.49 13.47
CA THR A 239 -16.06 -2.46 14.09
C THR A 239 -15.25 -3.56 14.78
N LEU A 240 -15.49 -3.75 16.07
CA LEU A 240 -15.10 -4.93 16.83
C LEU A 240 -16.26 -5.90 16.81
N GLU A 241 -16.09 -7.04 16.15
CA GLU A 241 -17.14 -8.04 15.99
C GLU A 241 -17.27 -8.93 17.22
N LYS A 242 -18.49 -9.41 17.49
CA LYS A 242 -18.76 -10.49 18.44
C LYS A 242 -17.83 -11.68 18.15
N GLY A 243 -17.20 -12.25 19.17
CA GLY A 243 -16.20 -13.31 19.04
C GLY A 243 -14.76 -12.82 18.80
N THR A 244 -14.54 -11.52 18.60
CA THR A 244 -13.18 -10.95 18.58
C THR A 244 -12.45 -11.28 19.89
N ILE A 245 -11.23 -11.78 19.77
CA ILE A 245 -10.31 -11.96 20.89
C ILE A 245 -9.43 -10.72 21.00
N ILE A 246 -9.23 -10.19 22.20
CA ILE A 246 -8.24 -9.15 22.49
C ILE A 246 -7.23 -9.69 23.50
N MET A 247 -5.99 -9.83 23.06
CA MET A 247 -4.83 -10.17 23.90
C MET A 247 -4.26 -8.88 24.49
N THR A 248 -4.12 -8.81 25.81
CA THR A 248 -3.93 -7.54 26.54
C THR A 248 -2.48 -7.13 26.74
N GLY A 249 -1.51 -7.90 26.25
CA GLY A 249 -0.08 -7.68 26.41
C GLY A 249 0.56 -8.61 27.44
N THR A 250 1.88 -8.69 27.38
CA THR A 250 2.74 -9.53 28.23
C THR A 250 3.58 -8.70 29.20
N GLY A 251 3.85 -9.26 30.38
CA GLY A 251 4.76 -8.69 31.37
C GLY A 251 6.24 -8.93 31.05
N PRO A 252 7.16 -8.56 31.95
CA PRO A 252 8.59 -8.77 31.79
C PRO A 252 8.95 -10.26 31.84
N GLY A 253 10.17 -10.59 31.45
CA GLY A 253 10.75 -11.94 31.52
C GLY A 253 10.63 -12.75 30.23
N ILE A 254 10.23 -12.13 29.11
CA ILE A 254 10.17 -12.77 27.78
C ILE A 254 11.54 -13.34 27.40
N GLY A 255 11.57 -14.53 26.80
CA GLY A 255 12.78 -15.32 26.60
C GLY A 255 13.87 -14.61 25.78
N ALA A 256 13.49 -13.76 24.83
CA ALA A 256 14.41 -12.97 24.01
C ALA A 256 15.18 -11.88 24.77
N MET A 257 14.64 -11.39 25.90
CA MET A 257 15.25 -10.34 26.74
C MET A 257 16.11 -10.91 27.89
N ARG A 258 15.99 -12.21 28.16
CA ARG A 258 16.78 -12.90 29.19
C ARG A 258 18.24 -13.07 28.76
N ASN A 259 19.13 -13.14 29.74
CA ASN A 259 20.54 -13.49 29.54
C ASN A 259 20.94 -14.65 30.48
N PRO A 260 21.24 -15.86 29.97
CA PRO A 260 21.12 -16.28 28.57
C PRO A 260 19.66 -16.23 28.08
N LYS A 261 19.49 -16.12 26.76
CA LYS A 261 18.16 -16.16 26.12
C LYS A 261 17.49 -17.51 26.37
N VAL A 262 16.19 -17.47 26.62
CA VAL A 262 15.34 -18.67 26.68
C VAL A 262 14.52 -18.72 25.41
N VAL A 263 14.38 -19.90 24.81
CA VAL A 263 13.65 -20.11 23.56
C VAL A 263 12.80 -21.37 23.70
N LEU A 264 11.67 -21.41 23.00
CA LEU A 264 10.77 -22.55 22.97
C LEU A 264 11.29 -23.60 21.97
N ASN A 265 11.66 -24.78 22.47
CA ASN A 265 12.18 -25.92 21.71
C ASN A 265 11.14 -27.04 21.58
N ASP A 266 11.39 -28.00 20.67
CA ASP A 266 10.58 -29.21 20.60
C ASP A 266 10.59 -29.98 21.94
N GLY A 267 9.41 -30.45 22.37
CA GLY A 267 9.22 -31.14 23.65
C GLY A 267 9.07 -30.25 24.87
N ASP A 268 9.35 -28.94 24.79
CA ASP A 268 9.20 -28.02 25.92
C ASP A 268 7.75 -27.93 26.41
N ASP A 269 7.61 -27.81 27.72
CA ASP A 269 6.34 -27.64 28.45
C ASP A 269 6.24 -26.17 28.89
N MET A 270 5.41 -25.41 28.18
CA MET A 270 5.16 -23.99 28.42
C MET A 270 3.79 -23.81 29.05
N ARG A 271 3.70 -23.03 30.14
CA ARG A 271 2.43 -22.79 30.85
C ARG A 271 2.19 -21.31 31.09
N VAL A 272 0.93 -20.90 30.96
CA VAL A 272 0.42 -19.59 31.37
C VAL A 272 -0.63 -19.79 32.46
N GLU A 273 -0.25 -19.52 33.70
CA GLU A 273 -1.11 -19.58 34.89
C GLU A 273 -1.68 -18.19 35.16
N ILE A 274 -3.01 -18.07 35.23
CA ILE A 274 -3.67 -16.83 35.66
C ILE A 274 -4.61 -17.13 36.83
N GLU A 275 -4.49 -16.31 37.87
CA GLU A 275 -5.32 -16.38 39.07
C GLU A 275 -6.82 -16.41 38.72
N LYS A 276 -7.59 -17.32 39.34
CA LYS A 276 -9.03 -17.53 39.10
C LYS A 276 -9.43 -18.01 37.68
N ILE A 277 -8.48 -18.26 36.78
CA ILE A 277 -8.74 -18.82 35.44
C ILE A 277 -8.16 -20.24 35.30
N GLY A 278 -6.97 -20.46 35.87
CA GLY A 278 -6.23 -21.73 35.81
C GLY A 278 -5.04 -21.66 34.85
N THR A 279 -4.51 -22.83 34.47
CA THR A 279 -3.24 -22.93 33.74
C THR A 279 -3.47 -23.37 32.30
N LEU A 280 -3.14 -22.52 31.34
CA LEU A 280 -3.02 -22.91 29.93
C LEU A 280 -1.70 -23.63 29.74
N ILE A 281 -1.75 -24.92 29.41
CA ILE A 281 -0.58 -25.77 29.25
C ILE A 281 -0.40 -26.10 27.77
N ASN A 282 0.80 -25.88 27.25
CA ASN A 282 1.16 -26.16 25.88
C ASN A 282 2.46 -26.94 25.82
N ARG A 283 2.43 -28.09 25.14
CA ARG A 283 3.65 -28.81 24.77
C ARG A 283 4.01 -28.50 23.32
N LEU A 284 5.27 -28.20 23.06
CA LEU A 284 5.76 -28.07 21.70
C LEU A 284 5.89 -29.44 21.04
N GLY A 285 5.64 -29.50 19.72
CA GLY A 285 5.62 -30.76 18.97
C GLY A 285 6.29 -30.71 17.62
N GLY A 286 7.41 -31.41 17.50
CA GLY A 286 8.11 -31.70 16.26
C GLY A 286 7.45 -32.81 15.44
N ARG A 287 7.58 -32.68 14.13
CA ARG A 287 7.02 -33.54 13.05
C ARG A 287 5.49 -33.58 12.96
N LEU A 288 4.98 -32.83 11.96
CA LEU A 288 3.87 -33.32 11.14
C LEU A 288 4.36 -34.53 10.33
N GLY A 289 4.05 -35.74 10.81
CA GLY A 289 4.05 -36.93 9.96
C GLY A 289 2.80 -36.94 9.08
N ALA A 290 2.92 -37.43 7.85
CA ALA A 290 1.77 -37.63 6.97
C ALA A 290 0.76 -38.63 7.58
N PRO A 291 -0.55 -38.54 7.24
CA PRO A 291 -1.54 -39.47 7.75
C PRO A 291 -1.25 -40.90 7.27
N HIS A 292 -0.98 -41.81 8.21
CA HIS A 292 -0.85 -43.23 7.90
C HIS A 292 -2.25 -43.82 7.66
N MET A 293 -2.59 -44.04 6.39
CA MET A 293 -3.53 -45.10 6.01
C MET A 293 -2.93 -46.45 6.45
N GLY A 294 -3.77 -47.31 7.00
CA GLY A 294 -3.35 -48.41 7.87
C GLY A 294 -2.50 -49.52 7.25
N ASP A 295 -1.82 -50.23 8.15
CA ASP A 295 -1.61 -51.67 8.00
C ASP A 295 -1.82 -52.35 9.36
N SER A 296 -2.25 -53.61 9.35
CA SER A 296 -2.89 -54.29 10.48
C SER A 296 -2.07 -55.45 11.06
N GLY A 297 -1.38 -55.17 12.17
CA GLY A 297 -0.95 -56.15 13.17
C GLY A 297 0.32 -56.98 12.86
N PRO A 298 0.67 -57.96 13.73
CA PRO A 298 0.14 -58.23 15.06
C PRO A 298 1.17 -58.03 16.20
N ALA A 299 0.68 -57.83 17.43
CA ALA A 299 1.54 -57.84 18.62
C ALA A 299 1.88 -59.28 19.06
N ARG A 300 3.15 -59.51 19.41
CA ARG A 300 3.61 -60.64 20.24
C ARG A 300 4.47 -60.06 21.38
N THR A 301 3.92 -59.91 22.58
CA THR A 301 3.74 -60.93 23.64
C THR A 301 5.00 -61.19 24.43
N ASP A 302 5.02 -60.65 25.65
CA ASP A 302 5.33 -61.38 26.87
C ASP A 302 4.52 -60.71 28.01
N SER A 303 3.88 -61.34 28.98
CA SER A 303 3.38 -62.70 29.24
C SER A 303 3.18 -62.71 30.76
N LEU A 304 1.96 -62.93 31.27
CA LEU A 304 1.70 -63.52 32.59
C LEU A 304 0.21 -63.86 32.76
N ARG A 305 -0.08 -65.17 32.67
CA ARG A 305 -1.12 -65.99 33.36
C ARG A 305 -2.37 -65.29 33.96
N SER A 306 -3.60 -65.81 33.83
CA SER A 306 -4.01 -67.23 33.68
C SER A 306 -5.51 -67.40 33.35
N ASN A 307 -5.88 -68.59 32.85
CA ASN A 307 -7.21 -69.23 32.89
C ASN A 307 -8.40 -68.53 32.18
N SER A 308 -9.38 -69.20 31.56
CA SER A 308 -9.59 -70.65 31.27
C SER A 308 -10.82 -70.85 30.38
N ARG A 309 -10.80 -71.88 29.49
CA ARG A 309 -11.98 -72.54 28.84
C ARG A 309 -12.89 -71.64 27.95
N SER A 310 -13.60 -72.10 26.92
CA SER A 310 -13.62 -73.38 26.18
C SER A 310 -14.50 -73.24 24.91
N ARG A 311 -14.17 -73.99 23.84
CA ARG A 311 -15.04 -74.54 22.76
C ARG A 311 -16.27 -73.75 22.24
N GLY A 312 -16.36 -73.64 20.91
CA GLY A 312 -17.63 -73.40 20.20
C GLY A 312 -17.41 -73.07 18.72
N GLU A 313 -17.45 -74.07 17.85
CA GLU A 313 -17.58 -73.87 16.40
C GLU A 313 -19.06 -73.62 16.05
N GLU A 314 -19.35 -72.76 15.08
CA GLU A 314 -20.20 -73.06 13.92
C GLU A 314 -20.24 -71.88 12.93
N GLY A 315 -20.47 -72.17 11.65
CA GLY A 315 -20.45 -71.17 10.56
C GLY A 315 -21.83 -70.63 10.20
N GLY A 316 -21.89 -69.56 9.40
CA GLY A 316 -23.14 -68.98 8.94
C GLY A 316 -22.97 -67.92 7.85
N GLN A 317 -23.56 -68.18 6.69
CA GLN A 317 -23.45 -67.46 5.43
C GLN A 317 -23.82 -65.96 5.45
N ALA A 318 -23.31 -65.25 4.45
CA ALA A 318 -23.62 -63.84 4.17
C ALA A 318 -25.08 -63.61 3.74
N TRP A 319 -25.62 -62.44 4.10
CA TRP A 319 -26.79 -61.85 3.46
C TRP A 319 -26.51 -60.38 3.11
N SER A 320 -26.75 -60.00 1.86
CA SER A 320 -26.70 -58.61 1.40
C SER A 320 -28.09 -57.99 1.47
N ILE A 321 -28.21 -56.81 2.09
CA ILE A 321 -29.42 -55.97 2.02
C ILE A 321 -29.01 -54.59 1.51
N LYS A 322 -29.57 -54.20 0.34
CA LYS A 322 -29.50 -52.84 -0.17
C LYS A 322 -30.56 -51.99 0.52
N LEU A 323 -30.22 -50.74 0.88
CA LEU A 323 -31.17 -49.71 1.27
C LEU A 323 -31.17 -48.55 0.24
N PRO A 324 -32.33 -47.90 -0.02
CA PRO A 324 -32.47 -46.87 -1.04
C PRO A 324 -32.11 -45.46 -0.52
N PRO A 325 -31.87 -44.47 -1.40
CA PRO A 325 -31.61 -43.09 -1.01
C PRO A 325 -32.91 -42.30 -0.71
N PRO A 326 -32.90 -41.35 0.24
CA PRO A 326 -33.99 -40.40 0.44
C PRO A 326 -33.88 -39.18 -0.51
N ALA A 327 -35.03 -38.61 -0.85
CA ALA A 327 -35.19 -37.48 -1.78
C ALA A 327 -34.98 -36.09 -1.10
N PRO A 328 -34.76 -35.00 -1.86
CA PRO A 328 -34.38 -33.71 -1.30
C PRO A 328 -35.58 -32.82 -0.90
N MET A 329 -35.41 -32.03 0.16
CA MET A 329 -36.13 -30.77 0.37
C MET A 329 -35.11 -29.62 0.48
N GLY A 330 -35.34 -28.54 -0.24
CA GLY A 330 -34.40 -27.43 -0.35
C GLY A 330 -34.77 -26.21 0.51
N VAL A 331 -33.75 -25.56 1.07
CA VAL A 331 -33.76 -24.12 1.42
C VAL A 331 -32.43 -23.55 0.94
N ALA A 332 -32.45 -22.36 0.33
CA ALA A 332 -31.34 -21.85 -0.47
C ALA A 332 -30.18 -21.28 0.35
N SER A 333 -28.95 -21.56 -0.08
CA SER A 333 -27.79 -20.69 0.14
C SER A 333 -27.00 -20.57 -1.16
N THR A 334 -26.82 -19.35 -1.66
CA THR A 334 -26.09 -19.07 -2.91
C THR A 334 -24.60 -18.97 -2.65
N GLY A 335 -23.95 -20.11 -2.47
CA GLY A 335 -22.49 -20.26 -2.52
C GLY A 335 -22.09 -21.01 -3.80
N ILE A 336 -21.28 -20.38 -4.65
CA ILE A 336 -20.79 -21.01 -5.90
C ILE A 336 -19.76 -22.08 -5.53
N GLN A 337 -20.16 -23.36 -5.57
CA GLN A 337 -19.23 -24.49 -5.49
C GLN A 337 -18.55 -24.71 -6.85
N THR A 338 -17.24 -24.53 -6.91
CA THR A 338 -16.42 -24.91 -8.08
C THR A 338 -16.18 -26.42 -8.09
N SER A 339 -16.70 -27.13 -9.08
CA SER A 339 -16.65 -28.60 -9.19
C SER A 339 -15.32 -29.14 -9.76
N GLN A 340 -14.18 -28.62 -9.31
CA GLN A 340 -12.87 -29.17 -9.69
C GLN A 340 -12.42 -30.28 -8.74
N VAL A 341 -12.27 -31.49 -9.27
CA VAL A 341 -11.65 -32.62 -8.56
C VAL A 341 -10.14 -32.44 -8.58
N CYS A 342 -9.54 -32.19 -7.42
CA CYS A 342 -8.09 -32.03 -7.30
C CYS A 342 -7.40 -33.40 -7.21
N CYS A 343 -6.76 -33.83 -8.30
CA CYS A 343 -5.94 -35.05 -8.33
C CYS A 343 -4.48 -34.74 -8.01
N TYR A 344 -4.02 -35.10 -6.82
CA TYR A 344 -2.59 -35.08 -6.48
C TYR A 344 -1.86 -36.29 -7.08
N PRO A 345 -0.63 -36.13 -7.62
CA PRO A 345 0.16 -37.26 -8.08
C PRO A 345 0.57 -38.17 -6.91
N ALA A 346 0.36 -39.47 -7.09
CA ALA A 346 0.64 -40.47 -6.06
C ALA A 346 2.13 -40.86 -6.04
N GLY A 347 2.94 -40.16 -5.22
CA GLY A 347 4.26 -40.62 -4.82
C GLY A 347 5.32 -39.52 -4.65
N PRO A 348 6.40 -39.79 -3.88
CA PRO A 348 7.49 -38.83 -3.69
C PRO A 348 8.37 -38.73 -4.95
N LEU A 349 8.49 -37.52 -5.50
CA LEU A 349 9.45 -37.21 -6.54
C LEU A 349 10.89 -37.32 -6.00
N LYS A 350 11.80 -37.86 -6.82
CA LYS A 350 13.18 -38.16 -6.42
C LYS A 350 13.95 -36.89 -6.04
N PRO A 351 14.85 -36.92 -5.03
CA PRO A 351 15.68 -35.78 -4.67
C PRO A 351 16.70 -35.46 -5.79
N GLY A 352 16.88 -34.16 -6.05
CA GLY A 352 17.93 -33.64 -6.94
C GLY A 352 19.36 -33.89 -6.39
N PRO A 353 20.40 -33.68 -7.22
CA PRO A 353 21.77 -34.06 -6.88
C PRO A 353 22.34 -33.22 -5.72
N LYS A 354 23.05 -33.90 -4.82
CA LYS A 354 23.80 -33.26 -3.72
C LYS A 354 25.08 -32.62 -4.27
N ILE A 355 25.31 -31.34 -3.98
CA ILE A 355 26.62 -30.71 -4.18
C ILE A 355 27.50 -31.02 -2.96
N GLY A 356 28.70 -31.55 -3.23
CA GLY A 356 29.66 -31.99 -2.21
C GLY A 356 30.54 -30.86 -1.67
N ILE A 357 31.09 -31.09 -0.48
CA ILE A 357 32.03 -30.20 0.21
C ILE A 357 33.44 -30.39 -0.37
N SER A 358 34.14 -29.28 -0.64
CA SER A 358 35.61 -29.26 -0.72
C SER A 358 36.17 -28.19 0.23
N SER A 359 36.94 -28.64 1.22
CA SER A 359 37.50 -27.82 2.28
C SER A 359 38.86 -27.23 1.88
N ILE A 360 39.07 -25.92 2.10
CA ILE A 360 40.40 -25.31 2.18
C ILE A 360 40.48 -24.44 3.43
N LYS A 361 41.38 -24.82 4.34
CA LYS A 361 41.95 -24.04 5.47
C LYS A 361 42.97 -23.02 4.90
N GLU A 362 43.42 -21.93 5.50
CA GLU A 362 43.49 -21.35 6.87
C GLU A 362 44.01 -19.87 6.67
N PRO A 363 44.43 -19.04 7.66
CA PRO A 363 44.23 -19.01 9.12
C PRO A 363 43.75 -17.62 9.64
N ASN A 364 43.75 -17.43 10.98
CA ASN A 364 43.30 -16.23 11.70
C ASN A 364 44.39 -15.14 11.97
N HIS A 365 43.92 -13.90 12.18
CA HIS A 365 44.41 -12.81 13.07
C HIS A 365 45.91 -12.62 13.40
N VAL A 366 46.41 -11.38 13.22
CA VAL A 366 47.18 -10.59 14.24
C VAL A 366 46.87 -9.08 14.10
N GLU A 367 46.96 -8.33 15.21
CA GLU A 367 46.72 -6.88 15.35
C GLU A 367 47.92 -5.96 14.97
N ASN A 368 47.74 -4.65 15.21
CA ASN A 368 48.73 -3.58 15.47
C ASN A 368 49.26 -2.73 14.30
N GLY A 369 48.73 -1.49 14.21
CA GLY A 369 49.29 -0.40 15.01
C GLY A 369 50.56 0.34 14.52
N ILE A 370 50.35 1.62 14.17
CA ILE A 370 51.26 2.78 14.34
C ILE A 370 52.70 2.70 13.77
N LEU A 371 53.03 3.54 12.76
CA LEU A 371 53.94 4.69 12.89
C LEU A 371 54.25 5.41 11.56
N ARG A 372 54.64 6.69 11.67
CA ARG A 372 55.07 7.58 10.58
C ARG A 372 56.48 7.21 10.08
N PRO A 373 56.87 7.75 8.92
CA PRO A 373 58.13 8.52 8.89
C PRO A 373 57.97 9.96 8.40
N THR A 374 58.84 10.84 8.91
CA THR A 374 58.97 12.26 8.55
C THR A 374 60.35 12.55 7.94
N GLY A 375 60.43 13.44 6.94
CA GLY A 375 61.68 13.98 6.35
C GLY A 375 61.62 13.98 4.82
N SER A 376 61.54 15.13 4.13
CA SER A 376 62.62 16.09 3.80
C SER A 376 63.65 15.49 2.80
N SER A 377 64.08 16.12 1.70
CA SER A 377 63.98 17.52 1.22
C SER A 377 64.21 17.67 -0.30
N LYS A 378 63.51 18.66 -0.92
CA LYS A 378 63.95 19.65 -1.95
C LYS A 378 64.65 19.25 -3.27
N ARG A 379 64.36 20.07 -4.31
CA ARG A 379 65.04 20.32 -5.63
C ARG A 379 64.63 19.36 -6.79
N GLN A 380 64.54 19.78 -8.07
CA GLN A 380 64.53 21.12 -8.72
C GLN A 380 63.95 21.04 -10.17
N ARG A 381 63.50 22.19 -10.73
CA ARG A 381 63.43 22.64 -12.16
C ARG A 381 63.17 21.62 -13.31
N LYS A 382 62.21 21.75 -14.25
CA LYS A 382 61.68 22.87 -15.11
C LYS A 382 62.36 23.02 -16.51
N ARG A 383 61.56 22.86 -17.59
CA ARG A 383 61.75 23.21 -19.04
C ARG A 383 62.71 22.33 -19.87
N ARG A 384 62.64 22.24 -21.23
CA ARG A 384 61.63 22.47 -22.32
C ARG A 384 62.31 22.30 -23.71
N ARG A 385 61.66 21.70 -24.72
CA ARG A 385 61.76 21.89 -26.21
C ARG A 385 60.94 20.75 -26.89
N GLU A 386 60.05 20.93 -27.89
CA GLU A 386 60.16 21.51 -29.26
C GLU A 386 61.07 20.64 -30.17
N SER A 387 60.71 20.21 -31.41
CA SER A 387 59.52 20.45 -32.28
C SER A 387 59.53 19.53 -33.56
N CYS A 388 58.59 19.77 -34.51
CA CYS A 388 58.46 19.26 -35.91
C CYS A 388 57.79 17.88 -36.07
N GLU A 389 56.71 17.62 -36.83
CA GLU A 389 56.16 18.08 -38.14
C GLU A 389 56.61 17.30 -39.40
N ALA A 390 55.64 16.68 -40.09
CA ALA A 390 55.61 16.31 -41.52
C ALA A 390 54.13 16.04 -41.93
N ASN A 391 53.80 16.13 -43.23
CA ASN A 391 52.47 16.53 -43.73
C ASN A 391 51.94 15.62 -44.88
N ASP A 392 50.71 15.91 -45.36
CA ASP A 392 50.08 15.49 -46.65
C ASP A 392 49.70 13.99 -46.84
N GLY A 393 48.65 13.59 -47.59
CA GLY A 393 47.59 14.34 -48.29
C GLY A 393 46.57 13.44 -49.04
N ASP A 394 45.36 13.98 -49.27
CA ASP A 394 44.34 13.81 -50.34
C ASP A 394 43.80 12.47 -50.95
N MET A 395 42.47 12.50 -51.12
CA MET A 395 41.57 12.05 -52.22
C MET A 395 41.15 10.59 -52.54
N GLU A 396 39.80 10.44 -52.56
CA GLU A 396 38.85 9.75 -53.48
C GLU A 396 39.27 8.59 -54.43
N GLY A 397 38.38 7.58 -54.62
CA GLY A 397 38.54 6.62 -55.74
C GLY A 397 37.69 5.33 -55.80
N SER A 398 36.35 5.44 -55.85
CA SER A 398 35.40 4.58 -56.61
C SER A 398 35.73 3.16 -57.18
N ILE A 399 34.84 2.18 -56.85
CA ILE A 399 34.03 1.33 -57.78
C ILE A 399 34.55 -0.03 -58.38
N GLN A 400 33.67 -1.06 -58.30
CA GLN A 400 33.42 -2.25 -59.20
C GLN A 400 34.17 -3.63 -59.13
N SER A 401 33.38 -4.66 -58.74
CA SER A 401 32.91 -5.81 -59.59
C SER A 401 33.64 -7.18 -59.71
N TYR A 402 32.84 -8.17 -60.13
CA TYR A 402 33.11 -9.60 -60.48
C TYR A 402 33.50 -10.53 -59.31
N GLY A 403 33.00 -11.77 -59.14
CA GLY A 403 31.89 -12.50 -59.79
C GLY A 403 32.31 -13.71 -60.65
N HIS A 404 32.09 -14.96 -60.17
CA HIS A 404 31.69 -16.16 -60.96
C HIS A 404 31.63 -17.49 -60.15
N ASN A 405 30.60 -18.30 -60.43
CA ASN A 405 30.50 -19.79 -60.63
C ASN A 405 31.30 -20.80 -59.74
N ALA A 406 30.91 -22.07 -59.51
CA ALA A 406 29.90 -22.93 -60.18
C ALA A 406 29.41 -24.15 -59.33
N GLN A 407 28.23 -24.69 -59.71
CA GLN A 407 27.83 -26.12 -59.81
C GLN A 407 27.83 -27.11 -58.60
N SER A 408 26.59 -27.45 -58.15
CA SER A 408 25.89 -28.78 -58.15
C SER A 408 26.69 -30.11 -58.31
N PRO A 409 26.23 -31.29 -57.78
CA PRO A 409 24.82 -31.76 -57.84
C PRO A 409 24.27 -32.63 -56.66
N ASP A 410 23.06 -33.17 -56.87
CA ASP A 410 22.16 -33.89 -55.95
C ASP A 410 22.59 -35.29 -55.46
N SER A 411 21.98 -35.77 -54.36
CA SER A 411 21.09 -36.97 -54.41
C SER A 411 20.43 -37.37 -53.07
N SER A 412 19.08 -37.38 -53.07
CA SER A 412 18.13 -38.31 -52.42
C SER A 412 18.38 -39.05 -51.08
N ASN A 413 17.37 -38.91 -50.21
CA ASN A 413 16.64 -39.97 -49.47
C ASN A 413 17.12 -40.56 -48.13
N SER A 414 16.16 -40.50 -47.20
CA SER A 414 15.64 -41.59 -46.33
C SER A 414 15.95 -41.59 -44.82
N THR A 415 14.84 -41.52 -44.08
CA THR A 415 14.52 -42.27 -42.84
C THR A 415 15.33 -42.06 -41.55
N SER A 416 14.69 -41.29 -40.67
CA SER A 416 14.34 -41.65 -39.29
C SER A 416 15.40 -41.76 -38.18
N ASN A 417 15.04 -41.04 -37.10
CA ASN A 417 15.27 -41.34 -35.68
C ASN A 417 16.59 -40.95 -35.01
N VAL A 418 16.46 -39.88 -34.23
CA VAL A 418 16.93 -39.74 -32.83
C VAL A 418 18.41 -40.06 -32.57
N THR A 419 19.22 -39.00 -32.47
CA THR A 419 20.36 -38.98 -31.52
C THR A 419 20.68 -37.57 -31.05
N HIS A 420 21.10 -37.50 -29.79
CA HIS A 420 21.58 -36.34 -29.03
C HIS A 420 22.29 -35.22 -29.83
N LEU A 421 21.80 -33.98 -29.71
CA LEU A 421 22.59 -32.79 -30.01
C LEU A 421 23.54 -32.46 -28.86
N THR A 422 24.79 -32.86 -29.03
CA THR A 422 25.90 -32.46 -28.16
C THR A 422 26.35 -31.05 -28.53
N ILE A 423 26.32 -30.10 -27.60
CA ILE A 423 26.79 -28.74 -27.86
C ILE A 423 28.33 -28.77 -27.98
N ARG A 424 28.85 -28.41 -29.16
CA ARG A 424 30.27 -28.08 -29.36
C ARG A 424 30.45 -26.56 -29.29
N CYS A 425 31.33 -26.08 -28.42
CA CYS A 425 31.87 -24.72 -28.54
C CYS A 425 32.87 -24.65 -29.71
N PRO A 426 32.77 -23.65 -30.60
CA PRO A 426 33.90 -23.21 -31.41
C PRO A 426 34.81 -22.32 -30.56
N ALA A 427 36.12 -22.59 -30.58
CA ALA A 427 37.12 -21.71 -29.99
C ALA A 427 37.69 -20.77 -31.05
N GLN A 428 37.58 -19.46 -30.83
CA GLN A 428 38.49 -18.44 -31.35
C GLN A 428 38.25 -17.13 -30.59
N MET A 429 39.12 -16.82 -29.63
CA MET A 429 39.24 -15.47 -29.07
C MET A 429 40.42 -14.81 -29.77
N ASP A 430 40.16 -13.74 -30.52
CA ASP A 430 41.16 -12.73 -30.84
C ASP A 430 40.54 -11.33 -30.68
N GLU A 431 41.30 -10.47 -30.03
CA GLU A 431 41.20 -9.00 -29.92
C GLU A 431 39.80 -8.35 -29.80
N TRP A 432 39.37 -8.09 -28.56
CA TRP A 432 38.33 -7.09 -28.27
C TRP A 432 38.94 -5.77 -27.83
N ASN A 433 38.94 -4.78 -28.73
CA ASN A 433 39.24 -3.39 -28.39
C ASN A 433 38.14 -2.48 -28.96
N THR A 434 37.73 -1.47 -28.19
CA THR A 434 36.51 -0.63 -28.35
C THR A 434 35.18 -1.28 -27.92
N GLY A 435 34.24 -0.48 -27.38
CA GLY A 435 32.84 -0.91 -27.09
C GLY A 435 32.37 -1.02 -25.62
N ARG A 436 32.62 -0.02 -24.75
CA ARG A 436 32.22 -0.07 -23.31
C ARG A 436 30.71 -0.26 -22.99
N HIS A 437 29.80 -0.14 -23.97
CA HIS A 437 28.36 -0.27 -23.74
C HIS A 437 27.79 -1.67 -24.04
N GLU A 438 28.33 -2.41 -25.02
CA GLU A 438 27.80 -3.73 -25.40
C GLU A 438 28.07 -4.80 -24.34
N SER A 439 29.23 -4.74 -23.69
CA SER A 439 29.66 -5.73 -22.68
C SER A 439 28.72 -5.80 -21.46
N ARG A 440 27.98 -4.72 -21.16
CA ARG A 440 27.08 -4.65 -20.00
C ARG A 440 25.76 -5.39 -20.25
N ALA A 441 25.21 -5.26 -21.46
CA ALA A 441 23.99 -5.97 -21.87
C ALA A 441 24.16 -7.49 -21.84
N HIS A 442 25.33 -7.99 -22.27
CA HIS A 442 25.61 -9.43 -22.32
C HIS A 442 25.74 -10.08 -20.93
N LEU A 443 26.31 -9.35 -19.95
CA LEU A 443 26.41 -9.78 -18.54
C LEU A 443 25.07 -9.66 -17.81
N GLN A 444 24.27 -8.64 -18.09
CA GLN A 444 22.91 -8.52 -17.54
C GLN A 444 22.00 -9.65 -18.06
N GLY A 445 22.10 -10.02 -19.34
CA GLY A 445 21.38 -11.17 -19.90
C GLY A 445 21.74 -12.50 -19.21
N LEU A 446 23.04 -12.76 -18.99
CA LEU A 446 23.49 -13.93 -18.24
C LEU A 446 23.03 -13.91 -16.77
N SER A 447 23.06 -12.74 -16.11
CA SER A 447 22.56 -12.59 -14.74
C SER A 447 21.05 -12.79 -14.62
N PHE A 448 20.28 -12.43 -15.66
CA PHE A 448 18.84 -12.65 -15.72
C PHE A 448 18.52 -14.14 -15.89
N ILE A 449 19.26 -14.85 -16.75
CA ILE A 449 19.15 -16.30 -16.94
C ILE A 449 19.57 -17.08 -15.68
N LEU A 450 20.53 -16.58 -14.91
CA LEU A 450 21.01 -17.17 -13.66
C LEU A 450 20.17 -16.77 -12.42
N HIS A 451 19.00 -16.15 -12.62
CA HIS A 451 18.08 -15.82 -11.54
C HIS A 451 17.25 -17.04 -11.09
N PRO A 452 16.96 -17.22 -9.79
CA PRO A 452 16.02 -18.24 -9.34
C PRO A 452 14.64 -18.05 -9.98
N SER A 453 14.21 -19.02 -10.77
CA SER A 453 12.89 -19.09 -11.41
C SER A 453 12.17 -20.38 -10.96
N HIS A 454 10.95 -20.23 -10.46
CA HIS A 454 10.06 -21.35 -10.13
C HIS A 454 8.98 -21.57 -11.20
N GLU A 455 9.09 -20.89 -12.34
CA GLU A 455 8.21 -21.06 -13.48
C GLU A 455 8.39 -22.46 -14.07
N THR A 456 7.39 -23.31 -13.85
CA THR A 456 7.19 -24.47 -14.70
C THR A 456 6.98 -23.96 -16.11
N SER A 457 7.84 -24.36 -17.05
CA SER A 457 7.71 -23.99 -18.45
C SER A 457 6.29 -24.29 -18.93
N SER A 458 5.48 -23.24 -19.13
CA SER A 458 4.19 -23.39 -19.80
C SER A 458 4.46 -24.07 -21.14
N PRO A 459 3.71 -25.12 -21.50
CA PRO A 459 3.95 -25.81 -22.76
C PRO A 459 3.88 -24.80 -23.89
N GLU A 460 4.89 -24.77 -24.76
CA GLU A 460 4.90 -23.93 -25.95
C GLU A 460 3.65 -24.24 -26.76
N LYS A 461 2.61 -23.41 -26.60
CA LYS A 461 1.59 -23.27 -27.62
C LYS A 461 2.29 -22.57 -28.76
N GLU A 462 2.76 -23.36 -29.73
CA GLU A 462 3.02 -22.86 -31.08
C GLU A 462 1.86 -21.93 -31.43
N ARG A 463 2.19 -20.70 -31.83
CA ARG A 463 1.20 -19.76 -32.33
C ARG A 463 0.68 -20.29 -33.65
N VAL A 464 -0.30 -21.20 -33.59
CA VAL A 464 -1.22 -21.44 -34.69
C VAL A 464 -1.79 -20.07 -35.02
N PRO A 465 -1.49 -19.49 -36.20
CA PRO A 465 -2.09 -18.23 -36.59
C PRO A 465 -3.59 -18.52 -36.74
N GLN A 466 -4.40 -18.07 -35.78
CA GLN A 466 -5.84 -18.10 -35.98
C GLN A 466 -6.09 -17.29 -37.27
N PRO A 467 -6.83 -17.84 -38.23
CA PRO A 467 -7.07 -17.13 -39.48
C PRO A 467 -7.69 -15.77 -39.12
N ARG A 468 -7.23 -14.70 -39.79
CA ARG A 468 -7.86 -13.38 -39.71
C ARG A 468 -9.27 -13.48 -40.30
N VAL A 469 -10.22 -13.99 -39.51
CA VAL A 469 -11.62 -13.93 -39.85
C VAL A 469 -11.98 -12.46 -39.79
N SER A 470 -12.19 -11.88 -40.96
CA SER A 470 -12.89 -10.60 -41.05
C SER A 470 -14.32 -10.88 -40.64
N ILE A 471 -14.66 -10.71 -39.36
CA ILE A 471 -16.00 -10.95 -38.83
C ILE A 471 -16.91 -9.79 -39.28
N THR A 472 -17.20 -9.76 -40.57
CA THR A 472 -18.51 -9.30 -41.04
C THR A 472 -19.50 -10.41 -40.71
N ASP A 473 -19.96 -10.43 -39.46
CA ASP A 473 -20.98 -11.38 -39.05
C ASP A 473 -22.32 -11.07 -39.77
N GLN A 474 -23.24 -12.04 -39.76
CA GLN A 474 -24.44 -12.11 -40.61
C GLN A 474 -25.49 -11.00 -40.39
N HIS A 475 -25.15 -9.93 -39.66
CA HIS A 475 -26.04 -8.79 -39.32
C HIS A 475 -25.46 -7.41 -39.71
N GLY A 476 -24.22 -7.31 -40.20
CA GLY A 476 -23.69 -6.09 -40.84
C GLY A 476 -23.49 -4.83 -39.96
N LEU A 477 -23.54 -4.95 -38.63
CA LEU A 477 -23.32 -3.84 -37.68
C LEU A 477 -21.81 -3.66 -37.40
N SER A 478 -21.34 -2.42 -37.26
CA SER A 478 -19.94 -2.13 -36.92
C SER A 478 -19.64 -2.38 -35.44
N HIS A 479 -18.35 -2.57 -35.09
CA HIS A 479 -17.90 -2.68 -33.69
C HIS A 479 -18.41 -1.52 -32.81
N LEU A 480 -18.50 -0.31 -33.39
CA LEU A 480 -18.99 0.87 -32.69
C LEU A 480 -20.52 0.87 -32.48
N ASP A 481 -21.30 0.28 -33.38
CA ASP A 481 -22.77 0.17 -33.20
C ASP A 481 -23.11 -0.85 -32.09
N ARG A 482 -22.31 -1.91 -32.00
CA ARG A 482 -22.41 -2.92 -30.93
C ARG A 482 -22.00 -2.33 -29.58
N ALA A 483 -20.87 -1.61 -29.53
CA ALA A 483 -20.43 -0.89 -28.35
C ALA A 483 -21.44 0.19 -27.90
N ALA A 484 -22.09 0.91 -28.83
CA ALA A 484 -23.15 1.87 -28.50
C ALA A 484 -24.30 1.18 -27.75
N THR A 485 -24.76 0.05 -28.29
CA THR A 485 -25.87 -0.73 -27.73
C THR A 485 -25.55 -1.26 -26.34
N GLU A 486 -24.37 -1.87 -26.16
CA GLU A 486 -23.91 -2.44 -24.89
C GLU A 486 -23.67 -1.36 -23.81
N LEU A 487 -23.08 -0.22 -24.19
CA LEU A 487 -22.84 0.92 -23.28
C LEU A 487 -24.10 1.78 -23.04
N GLY A 488 -25.25 1.41 -23.60
CA GLY A 488 -26.54 2.10 -23.37
C GLY A 488 -26.70 3.46 -24.03
N VAL A 489 -25.88 3.78 -25.04
CA VAL A 489 -25.84 5.07 -25.74
C VAL A 489 -26.25 4.95 -27.21
N THR A 490 -26.73 6.03 -27.83
CA THR A 490 -26.88 6.07 -29.29
C THR A 490 -25.53 6.22 -29.99
N ARG A 491 -25.48 5.81 -31.27
CA ARG A 491 -24.28 5.94 -32.11
C ARG A 491 -23.78 7.39 -32.21
N THR A 492 -24.70 8.35 -32.39
CA THR A 492 -24.40 9.79 -32.40
C THR A 492 -23.80 10.27 -31.07
N CYS A 493 -24.32 9.77 -29.94
CA CYS A 493 -23.76 10.09 -28.63
C CYS A 493 -22.36 9.47 -28.45
N LEU A 494 -22.12 8.25 -28.95
CA LEU A 494 -20.82 7.59 -28.92
C LEU A 494 -19.77 8.47 -29.63
N ASP A 495 -20.04 8.88 -30.87
CA ASP A 495 -19.11 9.73 -31.64
C ASP A 495 -18.89 11.11 -30.98
N GLN A 496 -19.96 11.73 -30.45
CA GLN A 496 -19.84 12.97 -29.67
C GLN A 496 -18.96 12.80 -28.42
N MET A 497 -19.10 11.70 -27.67
CA MET A 497 -18.30 11.46 -26.46
C MET A 497 -16.84 11.16 -26.78
N ILE A 498 -16.53 10.52 -27.93
CA ILE A 498 -15.16 10.39 -28.42
C ILE A 498 -14.58 11.78 -28.76
N GLN A 499 -15.32 12.64 -29.45
CA GLN A 499 -14.86 13.99 -29.76
C GLN A 499 -14.64 14.83 -28.47
N VAL A 500 -15.62 14.81 -27.55
CA VAL A 500 -15.53 15.48 -26.24
C VAL A 500 -14.36 14.96 -25.42
N TYR A 501 -14.00 13.67 -25.54
CA TYR A 501 -12.76 13.15 -24.95
C TYR A 501 -11.54 13.86 -25.53
N PHE A 502 -11.33 13.86 -26.85
CA PHE A 502 -10.13 14.44 -27.45
C PHE A 502 -10.01 15.96 -27.26
N ASP A 503 -11.12 16.70 -27.32
CA ASP A 503 -11.14 18.15 -27.12
C ASP A 503 -10.92 18.61 -25.65
N ASN A 504 -10.99 17.67 -24.69
CA ASN A 504 -10.78 17.92 -23.26
C ASN A 504 -9.66 17.07 -22.63
N MET A 505 -9.05 16.13 -23.36
CA MET A 505 -7.88 15.41 -22.88
C MET A 505 -6.65 16.31 -23.01
N VAL A 506 -6.22 16.82 -21.86
CA VAL A 506 -5.20 17.88 -21.74
C VAL A 506 -4.00 17.48 -20.88
N GLY A 507 -4.18 16.54 -19.94
CA GLY A 507 -3.13 16.11 -19.00
C GLY A 507 -2.43 14.80 -19.36
N ILE A 508 -3.13 13.86 -20.01
CA ILE A 508 -2.61 12.51 -20.29
C ILE A 508 -3.04 12.06 -21.69
N ASN A 509 -2.29 12.46 -22.72
CA ASN A 509 -2.62 12.15 -24.11
C ASN A 509 -2.20 10.70 -24.44
N LEU A 510 -3.10 9.76 -24.17
CA LEU A 510 -2.87 8.32 -24.30
C LEU A 510 -3.04 7.75 -25.71
N PHE A 511 -3.79 8.42 -26.59
CA PHE A 511 -4.17 7.90 -27.90
C PHE A 511 -3.72 8.79 -29.04
N HIS A 512 -3.33 8.15 -30.14
CA HIS A 512 -3.03 8.83 -31.40
C HIS A 512 -4.34 9.18 -32.13
N GLU A 513 -4.84 10.39 -31.88
CA GLU A 513 -6.14 10.90 -32.39
C GLU A 513 -6.39 10.62 -33.89
N PRO A 514 -5.45 10.90 -34.83
CA PRO A 514 -5.69 10.68 -36.27
C PRO A 514 -5.92 9.24 -36.71
N THR A 515 -5.49 8.24 -35.92
CA THR A 515 -5.66 6.81 -36.26
C THR A 515 -6.56 6.07 -35.26
N PHE A 516 -7.18 6.78 -34.32
CA PHE A 516 -7.92 6.17 -33.22
C PHE A 516 -9.09 5.27 -33.68
N ILE A 517 -9.86 5.70 -34.68
CA ILE A 517 -10.95 4.88 -35.26
C ILE A 517 -10.41 3.62 -35.95
N ASN A 518 -9.28 3.72 -36.66
CA ASN A 518 -8.61 2.58 -37.27
C ASN A 518 -8.10 1.59 -36.20
N LYS A 519 -7.67 2.11 -35.05
CA LYS A 519 -7.27 1.31 -33.88
C LYS A 519 -8.46 0.57 -33.28
N ILE A 520 -9.62 1.21 -33.08
CA ILE A 520 -10.84 0.51 -32.61
C ILE A 520 -11.22 -0.61 -33.59
N ASN A 521 -11.27 -0.32 -34.89
CA ASN A 521 -11.63 -1.30 -35.92
C ASN A 521 -10.62 -2.45 -36.06
N ALA A 522 -9.43 -2.34 -35.47
CA ALA A 522 -8.40 -3.38 -35.44
C ALA A 522 -8.44 -4.24 -34.14
N ILE A 523 -9.31 -3.92 -33.17
CA ILE A 523 -9.48 -4.70 -31.95
C ILE A 523 -10.49 -5.82 -32.19
N GLU A 524 -10.01 -7.06 -32.14
CA GLU A 524 -10.83 -8.26 -32.39
C GLU A 524 -11.82 -8.57 -31.25
N SER A 525 -11.49 -8.17 -30.00
CA SER A 525 -12.31 -8.49 -28.82
C SER A 525 -13.25 -7.35 -28.45
N GLU A 526 -14.55 -7.65 -28.45
CA GLU A 526 -15.59 -6.71 -28.01
C GLU A 526 -15.41 -6.27 -26.55
N THR A 527 -14.98 -7.19 -25.66
CA THR A 527 -14.70 -6.85 -24.26
C THR A 527 -13.62 -5.75 -24.16
N GLU A 528 -12.59 -5.80 -25.02
CA GLU A 528 -11.52 -4.79 -25.05
C GLU A 528 -12.02 -3.44 -25.57
N VAL A 529 -12.87 -3.43 -26.61
CA VAL A 529 -13.52 -2.20 -27.13
C VAL A 529 -14.44 -1.58 -26.10
N HIS A 530 -15.27 -2.39 -25.42
CA HIS A 530 -16.21 -1.91 -24.40
C HIS A 530 -15.46 -1.36 -23.17
N ALA A 531 -14.40 -2.02 -22.71
CA ALA A 531 -13.53 -1.53 -21.64
C ALA A 531 -12.93 -0.15 -21.98
N LEU A 532 -12.39 -0.01 -23.21
CA LEU A 532 -11.75 1.22 -23.66
C LEU A 532 -12.75 2.39 -23.75
N LEU A 533 -13.88 2.17 -24.42
CA LEU A 533 -14.89 3.21 -24.61
C LEU A 533 -15.61 3.58 -23.30
N ALA A 534 -15.90 2.62 -22.42
CA ALA A 534 -16.45 2.91 -21.10
C ALA A 534 -15.48 3.77 -20.28
N ALA A 535 -14.18 3.47 -20.29
CA ALA A 535 -13.17 4.27 -19.59
C ALA A 535 -13.06 5.69 -20.19
N MET A 536 -13.16 5.84 -21.51
CA MET A 536 -13.24 7.15 -22.18
C MET A 536 -14.51 7.93 -21.78
N PHE A 537 -15.64 7.25 -21.64
CA PHE A 537 -16.91 7.91 -21.30
C PHE A 537 -16.99 8.29 -19.83
N ALA A 538 -16.33 7.55 -18.94
CA ALA A 538 -16.12 7.94 -17.54
C ALA A 538 -15.30 9.24 -17.39
N PHE A 539 -14.43 9.55 -18.37
CA PHE A 539 -13.72 10.82 -18.44
C PHE A 539 -14.57 11.91 -19.15
N ALA A 540 -15.06 11.63 -20.36
CA ALA A 540 -15.73 12.60 -21.22
C ALA A 540 -17.07 13.13 -20.66
N SER A 541 -17.78 12.31 -19.87
CA SER A 541 -19.04 12.67 -19.20
C SER A 541 -18.94 13.91 -18.29
N ARG A 542 -17.74 14.29 -17.84
CA ARG A 542 -17.51 15.54 -17.07
C ARG A 542 -17.66 16.81 -17.92
N PHE A 543 -17.49 16.69 -19.23
CA PHE A 543 -17.47 17.79 -20.19
C PHE A 543 -18.66 17.76 -21.16
N TYR A 544 -19.49 16.72 -21.11
CA TYR A 544 -20.60 16.53 -22.03
C TYR A 544 -21.80 17.41 -21.65
N GLN A 545 -22.19 18.32 -22.55
CA GLN A 545 -23.42 19.11 -22.41
C GLN A 545 -24.58 18.44 -23.16
N PRO A 546 -25.73 18.19 -22.52
CA PRO A 546 -26.89 17.61 -23.19
C PRO A 546 -27.45 18.58 -24.24
N SER A 547 -27.63 18.11 -25.47
CA SER A 547 -28.46 18.77 -26.46
C SER A 547 -29.93 18.35 -26.33
N GLU A 548 -30.86 19.13 -26.88
CA GLU A 548 -32.32 18.88 -26.83
C GLU A 548 -32.77 17.55 -27.48
N HIS A 549 -31.85 16.84 -28.14
CA HIS A 549 -32.03 15.50 -28.70
C HIS A 549 -30.99 14.50 -28.15
N SER A 550 -30.70 14.58 -26.85
CA SER A 550 -29.71 13.72 -26.17
C SER A 550 -30.09 12.24 -26.18
N GLY A 551 -29.55 11.49 -27.15
CA GLY A 551 -29.71 10.05 -27.30
C GLY A 551 -28.94 9.21 -26.28
N ILE A 552 -29.06 9.52 -24.99
CA ILE A 552 -28.66 8.67 -23.87
C ILE A 552 -29.96 8.19 -23.23
N ARG A 553 -30.15 6.88 -23.01
CA ARG A 553 -31.38 6.36 -22.37
C ARG A 553 -31.58 6.89 -20.94
N PHE A 554 -30.50 7.39 -20.33
CA PHE A 554 -30.46 8.16 -19.10
C PHE A 554 -29.89 9.57 -19.39
N ALA A 555 -30.67 10.43 -20.03
CA ALA A 555 -30.27 11.82 -20.30
C ALA A 555 -30.16 12.61 -18.97
N PRO A 556 -29.01 13.20 -18.63
CA PRO A 556 -28.87 13.99 -17.41
C PRO A 556 -29.44 15.40 -17.63
N SER A 557 -30.40 15.83 -16.80
CA SER A 557 -31.02 17.16 -16.90
C SER A 557 -30.29 18.24 -16.08
N ASN A 558 -29.35 17.85 -15.21
CA ASN A 558 -28.69 18.71 -14.24
C ASN A 558 -27.34 18.13 -13.79
N ALA A 559 -26.44 18.95 -13.25
CA ALA A 559 -25.05 18.57 -12.94
C ALA A 559 -24.91 17.32 -12.02
N SER A 560 -25.87 17.11 -11.11
CA SER A 560 -25.91 15.90 -10.26
C SER A 560 -26.05 14.61 -11.08
N ASP A 561 -26.72 14.65 -12.23
CA ASP A 561 -26.92 13.48 -13.09
C ASP A 561 -25.73 13.21 -14.02
N MET A 562 -24.95 14.24 -14.37
CA MET A 562 -23.67 14.06 -15.07
C MET A 562 -22.69 13.22 -14.23
N HIS A 563 -22.64 13.45 -12.91
CA HIS A 563 -21.83 12.62 -12.00
C HIS A 563 -22.32 11.17 -11.91
N LYS A 564 -23.64 10.93 -11.94
CA LYS A 564 -24.20 9.56 -12.00
C LYS A 564 -23.81 8.86 -13.29
N SER A 565 -23.82 9.57 -14.42
CA SER A 565 -23.34 9.06 -15.72
C SER A 565 -21.84 8.73 -15.68
N ALA A 566 -21.01 9.62 -15.14
CA ALA A 566 -19.57 9.39 -15.00
C ALA A 566 -19.24 8.18 -14.10
N ALA A 567 -19.96 8.02 -12.99
CA ALA A 567 -19.83 6.86 -12.10
C ALA A 567 -20.28 5.56 -12.79
N HIS A 568 -21.42 5.59 -13.50
CA HIS A 568 -21.93 4.44 -14.25
C HIS A 568 -20.92 3.94 -15.29
N PHE A 569 -20.36 4.84 -16.10
CA PHE A 569 -19.33 4.45 -17.07
C PHE A 569 -18.03 3.97 -16.40
N LEU A 570 -17.68 4.48 -15.22
CA LEU A 570 -16.51 4.01 -14.46
C LEU A 570 -16.70 2.60 -13.88
N ASP A 571 -17.92 2.26 -13.44
CA ASP A 571 -18.28 0.92 -12.98
C ASP A 571 -18.29 -0.08 -14.15
N LEU A 572 -18.86 0.31 -15.30
CA LEU A 572 -18.78 -0.47 -16.55
C LEU A 572 -17.32 -0.67 -16.98
N ALA A 573 -16.52 0.39 -17.00
CA ALA A 573 -15.10 0.32 -17.36
C ALA A 573 -14.35 -0.67 -16.48
N SER A 574 -14.52 -0.57 -15.15
CA SER A 574 -13.89 -1.49 -14.19
C SER A 574 -14.31 -2.94 -14.43
N SER A 575 -15.59 -3.19 -14.71
CA SER A 575 -16.11 -4.54 -14.99
C SER A 575 -15.56 -5.13 -16.29
N TYR A 576 -15.53 -4.36 -17.38
CA TYR A 576 -14.98 -4.80 -18.66
C TYR A 576 -13.45 -4.89 -18.65
N THR A 577 -12.70 -4.04 -17.93
CA THR A 577 -11.24 -4.19 -17.78
C THR A 577 -10.88 -5.47 -17.01
N ASP A 578 -11.62 -5.75 -15.92
CA ASP A 578 -11.44 -6.99 -15.15
C ASP A 578 -11.83 -8.23 -15.98
N LYS A 579 -12.83 -8.12 -16.86
CA LYS A 579 -13.19 -9.19 -17.79
C LYS A 579 -12.12 -9.37 -18.87
N ALA A 580 -11.68 -8.30 -19.53
CA ALA A 580 -10.62 -8.36 -20.55
C ALA A 580 -9.33 -8.99 -19.99
N LEU A 581 -8.93 -8.65 -18.76
CA LEU A 581 -7.75 -9.23 -18.12
C LEU A 581 -7.93 -10.73 -17.82
N ARG A 582 -9.14 -11.17 -17.42
CA ARG A 582 -9.43 -12.62 -17.28
C ARG A 582 -9.44 -13.34 -18.62
N ASP A 583 -9.95 -12.69 -19.68
CA ASP A 583 -10.01 -13.23 -21.03
C ASP A 583 -8.60 -13.41 -21.64
N CYS A 584 -7.58 -12.67 -21.16
CA CYS A 584 -6.17 -12.82 -21.57
C CYS A 584 -5.49 -14.09 -21.02
N GLY A 585 -5.90 -14.58 -19.85
CA GLY A 585 -5.24 -15.71 -19.17
C GLY A 585 -3.82 -15.39 -18.72
N ASP A 586 -2.85 -16.23 -19.12
CA ASP A 586 -1.42 -16.06 -18.81
C ASP A 586 -0.65 -15.26 -19.89
N GLU A 587 -1.32 -14.79 -20.96
CA GLU A 587 -0.69 -14.00 -22.02
C GLU A 587 -0.73 -12.49 -21.70
N PRO A 588 0.33 -11.74 -22.03
CA PRO A 588 0.41 -10.30 -21.75
C PRO A 588 -0.72 -9.52 -22.45
N PRO A 589 -1.46 -8.65 -21.74
CA PRO A 589 -2.63 -7.98 -22.30
C PRO A 589 -2.26 -6.98 -23.40
N ARG A 590 -3.20 -6.74 -24.33
CA ARG A 590 -3.00 -5.74 -25.40
C ARG A 590 -2.92 -4.32 -24.81
N LEU A 591 -2.20 -3.43 -25.51
CA LEU A 591 -2.02 -2.03 -25.08
C LEU A 591 -3.35 -1.29 -24.84
N CYS A 592 -4.42 -1.61 -25.58
CA CYS A 592 -5.76 -1.05 -25.37
C CYS A 592 -6.33 -1.39 -23.99
N VAL A 593 -6.13 -2.60 -23.48
CA VAL A 593 -6.57 -3.02 -22.13
C VAL A 593 -5.82 -2.24 -21.07
N LEU A 594 -4.50 -2.06 -21.23
CA LEU A 594 -3.72 -1.21 -20.33
C LEU A 594 -4.17 0.26 -20.40
N GLN A 595 -4.45 0.80 -21.59
CA GLN A 595 -4.95 2.17 -21.74
C GLN A 595 -6.31 2.35 -21.04
N ALA A 596 -7.22 1.37 -21.13
CA ALA A 596 -8.48 1.37 -20.38
C ALA A 596 -8.24 1.33 -18.85
N PHE A 597 -7.31 0.50 -18.37
CA PHE A 597 -6.90 0.46 -16.96
C PHE A 597 -6.29 1.79 -16.48
N ILE A 598 -5.41 2.42 -17.28
CA ILE A 598 -4.80 3.73 -16.98
C ILE A 598 -5.90 4.79 -16.81
N MET A 599 -6.89 4.82 -17.70
CA MET A 599 -7.99 5.78 -17.64
C MET A 599 -8.94 5.53 -16.47
N THR A 600 -9.24 4.27 -16.19
CA THR A 600 -10.03 3.85 -15.02
C THR A 600 -9.32 4.25 -13.73
N ALA A 601 -8.01 3.96 -13.61
CA ALA A 601 -7.18 4.37 -12.49
C ALA A 601 -7.11 5.91 -12.35
N HIS A 602 -6.91 6.64 -13.45
CA HIS A 602 -6.93 8.10 -13.46
C HIS A 602 -8.26 8.64 -12.91
N CYS A 603 -9.39 8.19 -13.44
CA CYS A 603 -10.72 8.62 -13.00
C CYS A 603 -10.95 8.30 -11.51
N GLN A 604 -10.57 7.11 -11.04
CA GLN A 604 -10.64 6.75 -9.62
C GLN A 604 -9.72 7.63 -8.74
N LEU A 605 -8.48 7.91 -9.17
CA LEU A 605 -7.53 8.75 -8.45
C LEU A 605 -7.98 10.21 -8.34
N THR A 606 -8.72 10.74 -9.32
CA THR A 606 -9.33 12.09 -9.20
C THR A 606 -10.41 12.18 -8.11
N GLN A 607 -11.06 11.08 -7.76
CA GLN A 607 -12.01 11.03 -6.63
C GLN A 607 -11.29 10.90 -5.28
N GLY A 608 -10.07 10.33 -5.29
CA GLY A 608 -9.17 10.26 -4.14
C GLY A 608 -8.22 9.06 -4.23
N VAL A 609 -7.11 9.09 -3.48
CA VAL A 609 -6.11 7.99 -3.46
C VAL A 609 -6.54 6.85 -2.51
N LEU A 610 -7.82 6.45 -2.64
CA LEU A 610 -8.48 5.42 -1.84
C LEU A 610 -7.98 4.02 -2.20
N GLY A 611 -8.35 3.02 -1.39
CA GLY A 611 -7.85 1.65 -1.53
C GLY A 611 -8.11 1.02 -2.90
N THR A 612 -9.25 1.31 -3.55
CA THR A 612 -9.56 0.80 -4.90
C THR A 612 -8.67 1.46 -5.95
N ALA A 613 -8.66 2.79 -6.03
CA ALA A 613 -7.81 3.55 -6.96
C ALA A 613 -6.33 3.14 -6.88
N TRP A 614 -5.82 2.95 -5.65
CA TRP A 614 -4.44 2.52 -5.41
C TRP A 614 -4.17 1.08 -5.87
N ARG A 615 -5.14 0.16 -5.73
CA ARG A 615 -5.01 -1.21 -6.27
C ARG A 615 -5.06 -1.21 -7.79
N THR A 616 -5.99 -0.48 -8.42
CA THR A 616 -6.11 -0.36 -9.89
C THR A 616 -4.81 0.19 -10.50
N LEU A 617 -4.23 1.23 -9.89
CA LEU A 617 -2.91 1.75 -10.28
C LEU A 617 -1.80 0.70 -10.08
N GLY A 618 -1.81 -0.03 -8.97
CA GLY A 618 -0.88 -1.14 -8.74
C GLY A 618 -1.02 -2.29 -9.76
N THR A 619 -2.20 -2.50 -10.33
CA THR A 619 -2.40 -3.39 -11.49
C THR A 619 -1.78 -2.77 -12.73
N CYS A 620 -2.06 -1.50 -13.04
CA CYS A 620 -1.45 -0.79 -14.19
C CYS A 620 0.08 -0.90 -14.20
N VAL A 621 0.74 -0.73 -13.05
CA VAL A 621 2.20 -0.86 -12.91
C VAL A 621 2.67 -2.28 -13.28
N ARG A 622 1.99 -3.32 -12.80
CA ARG A 622 2.35 -4.72 -13.11
C ARG A 622 2.16 -5.02 -14.60
N LEU A 623 1.01 -4.67 -15.16
CA LEU A 623 0.72 -4.86 -16.58
C LEU A 623 1.72 -4.09 -17.48
N ALA A 624 2.17 -2.90 -17.06
CA ALA A 624 3.20 -2.14 -17.78
C ALA A 624 4.58 -2.81 -17.77
N TYR A 625 4.97 -3.46 -16.67
CA TYR A 625 6.17 -4.29 -16.63
C TYR A 625 6.02 -5.55 -17.50
N GLU A 626 4.88 -6.22 -17.41
CA GLU A 626 4.53 -7.43 -18.17
C GLU A 626 4.58 -7.23 -19.69
N ILE A 627 3.99 -6.13 -20.20
CA ILE A 627 4.08 -5.76 -21.63
C ILE A 627 5.39 -5.04 -21.99
N ASN A 628 6.36 -5.00 -21.06
CA ASN A 628 7.70 -4.44 -21.22
C ASN A 628 7.74 -2.94 -21.61
N LEU A 629 6.79 -2.12 -21.12
CA LEU A 629 6.79 -0.67 -21.35
C LEU A 629 8.03 0.05 -20.79
N HIS A 630 8.74 -0.55 -19.85
CA HIS A 630 9.97 0.00 -19.29
C HIS A 630 11.18 -0.11 -20.24
N LEU A 631 11.12 -0.93 -21.30
CA LEU A 631 12.24 -1.24 -22.20
C LEU A 631 11.96 -0.88 -23.68
N ILE A 632 11.05 0.05 -23.94
CA ILE A 632 10.60 0.38 -25.31
C ILE A 632 11.77 0.76 -26.23
N ASP A 633 12.73 1.54 -25.71
CA ASP A 633 13.78 2.18 -26.50
C ASP A 633 15.14 1.46 -26.42
N LEU A 634 15.27 0.42 -25.57
CA LEU A 634 16.49 -0.37 -25.36
C LEU A 634 17.14 -0.86 -26.67
N LYS A 635 16.33 -1.26 -27.67
CA LYS A 635 16.81 -1.77 -28.97
C LYS A 635 17.13 -0.65 -29.99
N CYS A 636 16.70 0.58 -29.75
CA CYS A 636 16.95 1.70 -30.66
C CYS A 636 18.39 2.24 -30.56
N ALA A 637 19.08 1.97 -29.44
CA ALA A 637 20.45 2.45 -29.20
C ALA A 637 21.51 1.90 -30.19
N GLY A 638 21.24 0.78 -30.86
CA GLY A 638 22.18 0.11 -31.77
C GLY A 638 21.84 0.14 -33.26
N SER A 639 20.69 0.71 -33.67
CA SER A 639 20.24 0.67 -35.07
C SER A 639 19.91 2.06 -35.63
N SER A 640 20.92 2.70 -36.22
CA SER A 640 20.81 3.98 -36.96
C SER A 640 20.17 3.85 -38.36
N ARG A 641 19.31 2.85 -38.57
CA ARG A 641 18.43 2.75 -39.75
C ARG A 641 17.07 3.31 -39.37
N GLY A 642 16.56 4.26 -40.17
CA GLY A 642 15.36 5.02 -39.85
C GLY A 642 14.18 4.13 -39.44
N ILE A 643 13.70 4.35 -38.21
CA ILE A 643 12.51 3.67 -37.68
C ILE A 643 11.33 4.05 -38.56
N ASP A 644 10.58 3.05 -39.03
CA ASP A 644 9.35 3.27 -39.78
C ASP A 644 8.37 4.17 -39.00
N ALA A 645 7.73 5.11 -39.69
CA ALA A 645 6.86 6.12 -39.11
C ALA A 645 5.74 5.50 -38.26
N LYS A 646 5.14 4.40 -38.73
CA LYS A 646 4.08 3.68 -38.00
C LYS A 646 4.65 3.04 -36.73
N THR A 647 5.77 2.34 -36.82
CA THR A 647 6.46 1.74 -35.66
C THR A 647 6.87 2.80 -34.63
N TRP A 648 7.31 3.98 -35.07
CA TRP A 648 7.63 5.09 -34.17
C TRP A 648 6.38 5.65 -33.48
N CYS A 649 5.25 5.80 -34.18
CA CYS A 649 3.97 6.22 -33.58
C CYS A 649 3.46 5.24 -32.51
N GLU A 650 3.55 3.94 -32.79
CA GLU A 650 3.17 2.87 -31.86
C GLU A 650 4.05 2.86 -30.60
N ASN A 651 5.36 3.10 -30.76
CA ASN A 651 6.27 3.22 -29.63
C ASN A 651 6.05 4.52 -28.84
N GLU A 652 5.73 5.63 -29.50
CA GLU A 652 5.39 6.89 -28.83
C GLU A 652 4.08 6.77 -28.02
N GLU A 653 3.07 6.04 -28.52
CA GLU A 653 1.86 5.72 -27.76
C GLU A 653 2.17 4.91 -26.49
N LYS A 654 3.10 3.92 -26.60
CA LYS A 654 3.61 3.16 -25.45
C LYS A 654 4.39 4.02 -24.46
N ARG A 655 5.25 4.95 -24.91
CA ARG A 655 5.96 5.90 -24.04
C ARG A 655 4.97 6.76 -23.25
N ARG A 656 3.91 7.23 -23.90
CA ARG A 656 2.85 8.03 -23.26
C ARG A 656 2.08 7.23 -22.21
N ALA A 657 1.77 5.96 -22.47
CA ALA A 657 1.19 5.06 -21.47
C ALA A 657 2.13 4.83 -20.27
N TRP A 658 3.43 4.61 -20.50
CA TRP A 658 4.42 4.47 -19.43
C TRP A 658 4.49 5.71 -18.52
N TRP A 659 4.68 6.89 -19.11
CA TRP A 659 4.82 8.13 -18.36
C TRP A 659 3.50 8.59 -17.69
N ALA A 660 2.34 8.15 -18.19
CA ALA A 660 1.06 8.31 -17.50
C ALA A 660 1.01 7.53 -16.17
N ILE A 661 1.43 6.26 -16.18
CA ILE A 661 1.48 5.43 -14.97
C ILE A 661 2.52 5.99 -14.00
N TRP A 662 3.70 6.40 -14.50
CA TRP A 662 4.73 7.05 -13.69
C TRP A 662 4.20 8.30 -12.96
N GLU A 663 3.47 9.16 -13.66
CA GLU A 663 2.89 10.35 -13.04
C GLU A 663 1.86 9.99 -11.96
N MET A 664 0.97 9.03 -12.23
CA MET A 664 -0.04 8.58 -11.27
C MET A 664 0.61 7.96 -10.02
N ASP A 665 1.67 7.16 -10.16
CA ASP A 665 2.44 6.59 -9.04
C ASP A 665 3.16 7.67 -8.24
N VAL A 666 3.81 8.64 -8.91
CA VAL A 666 4.43 9.80 -8.24
C VAL A 666 3.40 10.62 -7.46
N PHE A 667 2.23 10.89 -8.02
CA PHE A 667 1.14 11.59 -7.31
C PHE A 667 0.65 10.78 -6.11
N ALA A 668 0.15 9.57 -6.34
CA ALA A 668 -0.50 8.76 -5.33
C ALA A 668 0.42 8.41 -4.16
N THR A 669 1.70 8.14 -4.42
CA THR A 669 2.70 7.84 -3.37
C THR A 669 3.12 9.07 -2.60
N THR A 670 3.09 10.26 -3.22
CA THR A 670 3.33 11.54 -2.54
C THR A 670 2.20 11.85 -1.55
N ILE A 671 0.94 11.58 -1.93
CA ILE A 671 -0.22 11.70 -1.04
C ILE A 671 -0.16 10.65 0.08
N ARG A 672 0.04 9.37 -0.25
CA ARG A 672 0.07 8.25 0.73
C ARG A 672 1.35 8.15 1.56
N ARG A 673 2.40 8.89 1.19
CA ARG A 673 3.75 8.87 1.81
C ARG A 673 4.41 7.49 1.77
N THR A 674 4.23 6.77 0.68
CA THR A 674 4.81 5.44 0.42
C THR A 674 5.94 5.53 -0.62
N PRO A 675 6.77 4.47 -0.78
CA PRO A 675 7.66 4.34 -1.95
C PRO A 675 6.87 4.30 -3.26
N THR A 676 7.53 4.64 -4.37
CA THR A 676 7.04 4.38 -5.74
C THR A 676 7.02 2.89 -6.03
N ALA A 677 5.98 2.42 -6.71
CA ALA A 677 5.90 1.06 -7.21
C ALA A 677 6.76 0.87 -8.48
N LEU A 678 7.02 1.97 -9.21
CA LEU A 678 7.93 1.99 -10.34
C LEU A 678 9.37 2.27 -9.89
N ASP A 679 10.30 1.43 -10.34
CA ASP A 679 11.74 1.69 -10.25
C ASP A 679 12.25 2.33 -11.55
N TRP A 680 12.44 3.65 -11.47
CA TRP A 680 13.01 4.47 -12.54
C TRP A 680 14.45 4.10 -12.95
N SER A 681 15.22 3.41 -12.10
CA SER A 681 16.62 3.07 -12.39
C SER A 681 16.77 1.92 -13.38
N GLN A 682 15.65 1.24 -13.70
CA GLN A 682 15.53 0.14 -14.65
C GLN A 682 14.71 0.55 -15.89
N THR A 683 14.58 1.87 -16.15
CA THR A 683 13.74 2.42 -17.22
C THR A 683 14.55 2.85 -18.43
N GLU A 684 14.48 2.05 -19.49
CA GLU A 684 15.10 2.29 -20.80
C GLU A 684 14.02 2.78 -21.79
N THR A 685 13.36 3.87 -21.41
CA THR A 685 12.22 4.48 -22.11
C THR A 685 12.39 5.99 -22.17
N MET A 686 12.37 6.56 -23.38
CA MET A 686 12.56 7.99 -23.59
C MET A 686 11.34 8.81 -23.16
N LEU A 687 11.55 10.10 -22.90
CA LEU A 687 10.50 11.08 -22.66
C LEU A 687 9.60 11.24 -23.91
N PRO A 688 8.31 11.58 -23.76
CA PRO A 688 7.41 11.77 -24.90
C PRO A 688 7.87 12.88 -25.84
N ALA A 689 7.66 12.70 -27.14
CA ALA A 689 7.88 13.73 -28.17
C ALA A 689 6.72 14.76 -28.18
N GLU A 690 6.80 15.78 -29.03
CA GLU A 690 5.73 16.76 -29.21
C GLU A 690 4.52 16.15 -29.94
N ASP A 691 3.32 16.51 -29.49
CA ASP A 691 2.05 15.98 -30.00
C ASP A 691 1.87 16.24 -31.51
N GLU A 692 2.33 17.38 -32.02
CA GLU A 692 2.25 17.73 -33.45
C GLU A 692 3.02 16.72 -34.32
N TYR A 693 4.26 16.40 -33.97
CA TYR A 693 5.07 15.43 -34.72
C TYR A 693 4.55 14.01 -34.54
N TRP A 694 4.03 13.68 -33.36
CA TRP A 694 3.36 12.39 -33.12
C TRP A 694 2.17 12.21 -34.05
N PHE A 695 1.24 13.17 -34.09
CA PHE A 695 0.05 13.14 -34.94
C PHE A 695 0.34 13.18 -36.44
N GLN A 696 1.46 13.78 -36.85
CA GLN A 696 1.95 13.78 -38.24
C GLN A 696 2.77 12.53 -38.61
N GLY A 697 3.05 11.64 -37.65
CA GLY A 697 3.91 10.47 -37.85
C GLY A 697 5.38 10.77 -38.13
N GLN A 698 5.87 11.94 -37.74
CA GLN A 698 7.23 12.40 -38.00
C GLN A 698 8.14 12.07 -36.81
N ALA A 699 9.08 11.16 -37.01
CA ALA A 699 9.98 10.73 -35.94
C ALA A 699 10.86 11.88 -35.42
N ARG A 700 10.74 12.19 -34.12
CA ARG A 700 11.57 13.15 -33.41
C ARG A 700 12.55 12.47 -32.43
N PRO A 701 13.78 13.01 -32.27
CA PRO A 701 14.68 12.58 -31.21
C PRO A 701 14.14 13.01 -29.84
N SER A 702 14.44 12.21 -28.82
CA SER A 702 14.12 12.48 -27.42
C SER A 702 15.28 12.00 -26.54
N CYS A 703 15.13 12.04 -25.21
CA CYS A 703 16.12 11.55 -24.26
C CYS A 703 15.50 10.70 -23.15
N TYR A 704 16.33 9.96 -22.44
CA TYR A 704 15.95 9.30 -21.19
C TYR A 704 15.85 10.32 -20.04
N LEU A 705 15.19 9.92 -18.94
CA LEU A 705 15.18 10.71 -17.70
C LEU A 705 16.41 10.35 -16.86
N GLU A 706 17.47 11.16 -16.98
CA GLU A 706 18.74 10.95 -16.26
C GLU A 706 18.57 10.80 -14.74
N MET A 707 19.39 9.94 -14.13
CA MET A 707 19.38 9.76 -12.67
C MET A 707 19.84 11.02 -11.93
N ASP A 708 20.87 11.71 -12.43
CA ASP A 708 21.36 12.98 -11.85
C ASP A 708 20.39 14.15 -12.15
N PRO A 709 19.84 14.84 -11.12
CA PRO A 709 18.92 15.96 -11.28
C PRO A 709 19.40 17.08 -12.21
N ILE A 710 20.71 17.39 -12.21
CA ILE A 710 21.28 18.47 -13.05
C ILE A 710 21.36 18.01 -14.51
N SER A 711 21.73 16.76 -14.75
CA SER A 711 21.87 16.19 -16.09
C SER A 711 20.52 15.97 -16.80
N ARG A 712 19.41 15.77 -16.08
CA ARG A 712 18.05 15.67 -16.67
C ARG A 712 17.73 16.82 -17.62
N LEU A 713 17.94 18.06 -17.17
CA LEU A 713 17.71 19.25 -17.98
C LEU A 713 18.68 19.34 -19.16
N ARG A 714 19.95 18.95 -18.95
CA ARG A 714 20.97 18.95 -20.01
C ARG A 714 20.61 17.95 -21.11
N ALA A 715 20.19 16.73 -20.76
CA ALA A 715 19.75 15.71 -21.69
C ALA A 715 18.53 16.18 -22.51
N LEU A 716 17.50 16.71 -21.85
CA LEU A 716 16.31 17.22 -22.53
C LEU A 716 16.65 18.34 -23.53
N ARG A 717 17.44 19.33 -23.12
CA ARG A 717 17.90 20.41 -24.02
C ARG A 717 18.74 19.89 -25.20
N ASN A 718 19.65 18.95 -24.95
CA ASN A 718 20.52 18.39 -25.97
C ASN A 718 19.75 17.55 -27.01
N SER A 719 18.63 16.92 -26.62
CA SER A 719 17.75 16.20 -27.55
C SER A 719 16.95 17.13 -28.48
N GLY A 720 16.80 18.41 -28.11
CA GLY A 720 15.94 19.38 -28.80
C GLY A 720 14.45 19.27 -28.48
N ASN A 721 14.01 18.24 -27.75
CA ASN A 721 12.60 17.97 -27.45
C ASN A 721 11.93 19.13 -26.67
N GLN A 722 10.89 19.71 -27.27
CA GLN A 722 10.08 20.82 -26.74
C GLN A 722 8.77 20.34 -26.09
N SER A 723 8.52 19.03 -26.01
CA SER A 723 7.24 18.45 -25.58
C SER A 723 6.83 18.96 -24.19
N PRO A 724 5.66 19.61 -24.04
CA PRO A 724 5.24 20.13 -22.74
C PRO A 724 5.16 19.03 -21.68
N LYS A 725 4.83 17.79 -22.09
CA LYS A 725 4.80 16.62 -21.21
C LYS A 725 6.19 16.21 -20.74
N ALA A 726 7.20 16.22 -21.62
CA ALA A 726 8.60 15.94 -21.24
C ALA A 726 9.13 16.97 -20.24
N TRP A 727 8.90 18.27 -20.50
CA TRP A 727 9.28 19.35 -19.57
C TRP A 727 8.57 19.21 -18.22
N TYR A 728 7.27 18.85 -18.20
CA TYR A 728 6.53 18.59 -16.97
C TYR A 728 7.07 17.37 -16.19
N ILE A 729 7.41 16.26 -16.85
CA ILE A 729 8.00 15.07 -16.21
C ILE A 729 9.32 15.42 -15.53
N VAL A 730 10.19 16.21 -16.19
CA VAL A 730 11.47 16.64 -15.60
C VAL A 730 11.25 17.43 -14.30
N ILE A 731 10.39 18.45 -14.28
CA ILE A 731 10.16 19.23 -13.04
C ILE A 731 9.42 18.43 -11.96
N ASN A 732 8.51 17.52 -12.33
CA ASN A 732 7.85 16.60 -11.40
C ASN A 732 8.86 15.61 -10.77
N SER A 733 9.87 15.17 -11.52
CA SER A 733 10.96 14.34 -10.99
C SER A 733 11.81 15.08 -9.94
N LEU A 734 12.02 16.40 -10.11
CA LEU A 734 12.70 17.23 -9.11
C LEU A 734 11.81 17.44 -7.86
N MET A 735 10.50 17.63 -8.06
CA MET A 735 9.52 17.69 -6.98
C MET A 735 9.55 16.43 -6.12
N LYS A 736 9.57 15.25 -6.75
CA LYS A 736 9.59 13.95 -6.06
C LYS A 736 10.85 13.75 -5.24
N GLU A 737 12.03 14.11 -5.75
CA GLU A 737 13.28 14.06 -4.97
C GLU A 737 13.25 15.05 -3.79
N ALA A 738 12.82 16.29 -4.01
CA ALA A 738 12.65 17.26 -2.92
C ALA A 738 11.64 16.77 -1.86
N GLN A 739 10.59 16.04 -2.25
CA GLN A 739 9.62 15.42 -1.36
C GLN A 739 10.21 14.25 -0.56
N LYS A 740 11.05 13.40 -1.18
CA LYS A 740 11.76 12.32 -0.48
C LYS A 740 12.70 12.88 0.59
N ILE A 741 13.50 13.90 0.26
CA ILE A 741 14.47 14.50 1.19
C ILE A 741 13.75 15.31 2.30
N SER A 742 12.68 16.04 1.96
CA SER A 742 11.90 16.83 2.94
C SER A 742 10.90 16.02 3.78
N SER A 743 10.81 14.70 3.56
CA SER A 743 9.95 13.81 4.35
C SER A 743 10.48 13.64 5.78
N PRO A 744 9.63 13.74 6.82
CA PRO A 744 10.06 13.60 8.21
C PRO A 744 10.56 12.18 8.55
N TYR A 745 10.24 11.17 7.73
CA TYR A 745 10.72 9.80 7.90
C TYR A 745 12.15 9.57 7.37
N SER A 746 12.64 10.45 6.48
CA SER A 746 14.01 10.40 5.94
C SER A 746 15.04 11.01 6.89
N ILE A 747 14.58 11.62 7.98
CA ILE A 747 15.41 12.18 9.04
C ILE A 747 15.36 11.20 10.21
N PRO A 748 16.50 10.71 10.73
CA PRO A 748 16.51 9.96 11.98
C PRO A 748 15.91 10.80 13.10
N SER A 749 14.69 10.43 13.54
CA SER A 749 14.17 10.89 14.83
C SER A 749 15.16 10.48 15.91
N GLN A 750 15.32 11.30 16.95
CA GLN A 750 16.41 11.22 17.90
C GLN A 750 16.60 9.81 18.47
N SER A 751 17.56 9.08 17.92
CA SER A 751 18.12 7.89 18.54
C SER A 751 18.68 8.30 19.90
N GLN A 752 18.26 7.63 20.97
CA GLN A 752 19.03 7.69 22.21
C GLN A 752 20.47 7.20 21.94
N PRO A 753 21.46 7.66 22.71
CA PRO A 753 22.85 7.28 22.47
C PRO A 753 23.03 5.77 22.63
N ASN A 754 23.71 5.12 21.68
CA ASN A 754 24.33 3.83 21.96
C ASN A 754 25.45 4.04 22.97
N ASP A 755 25.37 3.37 24.12
CA ASP A 755 26.51 3.27 25.03
C ASP A 755 27.71 2.66 24.30
N GLY A 756 28.81 3.42 24.27
CA GLY A 756 30.06 3.05 23.58
C GLY A 756 30.55 4.07 22.54
N GLN A 757 29.70 4.97 22.04
CA GLN A 757 30.16 6.08 21.18
C GLN A 757 30.17 7.42 21.91
N SER A 758 31.28 8.13 21.82
CA SER A 758 31.43 9.48 22.40
C SER A 758 30.31 10.42 21.91
N PRO A 759 29.70 11.25 22.77
CA PRO A 759 28.63 12.19 22.38
C PRO A 759 29.00 13.16 21.25
N VAL A 760 30.30 13.29 20.95
CA VAL A 760 30.83 14.04 19.80
C VAL A 760 30.56 13.32 18.47
N ALA A 761 30.73 11.99 18.42
CA ALA A 761 30.59 11.20 17.21
C ALA A 761 29.13 11.12 16.72
N THR A 762 28.17 10.88 17.63
CA THR A 762 26.73 10.85 17.29
C THR A 762 26.25 12.22 16.80
N ARG A 763 26.75 13.32 17.38
CA ARG A 763 26.47 14.69 16.92
C ARG A 763 27.11 15.00 15.56
N GLN A 764 28.33 14.53 15.31
CA GLN A 764 28.99 14.67 14.00
C GLN A 764 28.26 13.88 12.92
N HIS A 765 27.85 12.63 13.19
CA HIS A 765 27.11 11.81 12.23
C HIS A 765 25.73 12.41 11.91
N GLN A 766 24.99 12.87 12.92
CA GLN A 766 23.75 13.62 12.68
C GLN A 766 24.01 14.92 11.92
N SER A 767 25.07 15.69 12.24
CA SER A 767 25.42 16.90 11.47
C SER A 767 25.68 16.59 9.99
N GLY A 768 26.42 15.51 9.69
CA GLY A 768 26.71 15.09 8.33
C GLY A 768 25.47 14.72 7.52
N ILE A 769 24.49 14.01 8.10
CA ILE A 769 23.21 13.70 7.43
C ILE A 769 22.42 14.99 7.14
N ILE A 770 22.52 15.99 8.02
CA ILE A 770 21.82 17.28 7.90
C ILE A 770 22.46 18.17 6.83
N GLU A 771 23.78 18.18 6.75
CA GLU A 771 24.53 18.91 5.73
C GLU A 771 24.33 18.25 4.35
N HIS A 772 24.45 16.92 4.25
CA HIS A 772 24.13 16.17 3.01
C HIS A 772 22.73 16.49 2.47
N ALA A 773 21.69 16.40 3.31
CA ALA A 773 20.32 16.69 2.89
C ALA A 773 20.11 18.18 2.54
N ARG A 774 20.95 19.10 3.02
CA ARG A 774 20.93 20.51 2.59
C ARG A 774 21.62 20.70 1.25
N ASP A 775 22.78 20.08 1.06
CA ASP A 775 23.56 20.14 -0.18
C ASP A 775 22.75 19.54 -1.35
N GLU A 776 22.03 18.43 -1.12
CA GLU A 776 21.09 17.86 -2.09
C GLU A 776 19.91 18.80 -2.41
N LEU A 777 19.33 19.44 -1.40
CA LEU A 777 18.24 20.40 -1.60
C LEU A 777 18.70 21.69 -2.29
N GLU A 778 19.94 22.13 -2.07
CA GLU A 778 20.56 23.26 -2.77
C GLU A 778 20.89 22.90 -4.23
N SER A 779 21.38 21.68 -4.48
CA SER A 779 21.53 21.12 -5.83
C SER A 779 20.19 21.08 -6.58
N LEU A 780 19.12 20.61 -5.92
CA LEU A 780 17.76 20.62 -6.49
C LEU A 780 17.21 22.04 -6.69
N ALA A 781 17.52 22.99 -5.82
CA ALA A 781 17.15 24.40 -5.98
C ALA A 781 17.83 25.02 -7.22
N ASN A 782 19.12 24.74 -7.41
CA ASN A 782 19.87 25.16 -8.60
C ASN A 782 19.31 24.49 -9.86
N ALA A 783 19.03 23.18 -9.83
CA ALA A 783 18.41 22.47 -10.95
C ALA A 783 17.03 23.05 -11.33
N ALA A 784 16.18 23.36 -10.35
CA ALA A 784 14.88 24.00 -10.57
C ALA A 784 15.00 25.44 -11.12
N GLN A 785 16.00 26.20 -10.68
CA GLN A 785 16.29 27.54 -11.21
C GLN A 785 16.80 27.47 -12.65
N CYS A 786 17.72 26.54 -12.95
CA CYS A 786 18.19 26.27 -14.31
C CYS A 786 17.04 25.82 -15.22
N PHE A 787 16.11 24.98 -14.73
CA PHE A 787 14.91 24.57 -15.44
C PHE A 787 14.04 25.78 -15.81
N ALA A 788 13.75 26.67 -14.85
CA ALA A 788 12.95 27.87 -15.08
C ALA A 788 13.61 28.88 -16.06
N LEU A 789 14.94 28.91 -16.12
CA LEU A 789 15.70 29.73 -17.08
C LEU A 789 15.78 29.11 -18.49
N ALA A 790 15.76 27.79 -18.58
CA ALA A 790 15.87 27.05 -19.85
C ALA A 790 14.52 26.69 -20.48
N LEU A 791 13.41 26.89 -19.76
CA LEU A 791 12.07 26.57 -20.21
C LEU A 791 11.73 27.29 -21.54
N PRO A 792 11.16 26.60 -22.54
CA PRO A 792 10.82 27.21 -23.83
C PRO A 792 9.88 28.40 -23.69
N ASP A 793 10.06 29.41 -24.54
CA ASP A 793 9.34 30.69 -24.42
C ASP A 793 7.82 30.56 -24.48
N HIS A 794 7.31 29.59 -25.22
CA HIS A 794 5.88 29.29 -25.35
C HIS A 794 5.29 28.52 -24.16
N LEU A 795 6.12 27.84 -23.36
CA LEU A 795 5.72 27.15 -22.12
C LEU A 795 5.85 28.03 -20.87
N ARG A 796 6.50 29.19 -21.00
CA ARG A 796 6.79 30.07 -19.88
C ARG A 796 5.56 30.87 -19.46
N TYR A 797 5.16 30.71 -18.20
CA TYR A 797 4.21 31.63 -17.58
C TYR A 797 4.89 33.00 -17.37
N ARG A 798 4.41 33.99 -18.11
CA ARG A 798 4.81 35.40 -18.13
C ARG A 798 3.76 36.29 -17.43
N ASN A 799 2.98 35.72 -16.51
CA ASN A 799 1.90 36.40 -15.80
C ASN A 799 0.73 36.84 -16.70
N GLN A 800 0.56 36.18 -17.85
CA GLN A 800 -0.57 36.35 -18.76
C GLN A 800 -1.86 35.75 -18.18
N TYR A 801 -3.00 36.15 -18.74
CA TYR A 801 -4.28 35.47 -18.49
C TYR A 801 -4.35 34.15 -19.27
N LEU A 802 -4.96 33.12 -18.69
CA LEU A 802 -5.15 31.80 -19.31
C LEU A 802 -6.66 31.53 -19.51
N GLY A 803 -7.12 31.57 -20.77
CA GLY A 803 -8.55 31.48 -21.12
C GLY A 803 -9.07 30.07 -21.47
N PHE A 804 -8.18 29.08 -21.59
CA PHE A 804 -8.51 27.67 -21.89
C PHE A 804 -9.47 27.43 -23.08
N ASP A 805 -9.39 28.31 -24.08
CA ASP A 805 -10.27 28.37 -25.26
C ASP A 805 -10.34 27.04 -26.03
N ALA A 806 -11.54 26.69 -26.49
CA ALA A 806 -11.80 25.48 -27.24
C ALA A 806 -10.99 25.42 -28.55
N ARG A 807 -10.69 24.20 -28.99
CA ARG A 807 -9.99 23.91 -30.26
C ARG A 807 -10.78 24.49 -31.44
N ALA A 808 -10.10 25.21 -32.34
CA ALA A 808 -10.71 25.69 -33.58
C ALA A 808 -10.96 24.51 -34.55
N PRO A 809 -12.08 24.47 -35.30
CA PRO A 809 -12.37 23.38 -36.22
C PRO A 809 -11.23 23.13 -37.22
N GLY A 810 -10.73 21.90 -37.27
CA GLY A 810 -9.65 21.48 -38.17
C GLY A 810 -8.22 21.72 -37.68
N GLN A 811 -8.01 22.30 -36.48
CA GLN A 811 -6.67 22.38 -35.87
C GLN A 811 -6.39 21.19 -34.95
N LEU A 812 -5.26 20.50 -35.17
CA LEU A 812 -4.80 19.42 -34.29
C LEU A 812 -4.34 19.93 -32.91
N GLY A 813 -3.65 21.08 -32.87
CA GLY A 813 -3.25 21.73 -31.62
C GLY A 813 -4.40 22.53 -31.00
N SER A 814 -4.51 22.48 -29.66
CA SER A 814 -5.54 23.22 -28.91
C SER A 814 -4.93 24.28 -27.99
N VAL A 815 -5.48 25.50 -28.02
CA VAL A 815 -5.11 26.60 -27.10
C VAL A 815 -5.31 26.18 -25.64
N ARG A 816 -6.39 25.43 -25.36
CA ARG A 816 -6.64 24.77 -24.07
C ARG A 816 -5.50 23.86 -23.60
N GLN A 817 -4.95 23.01 -24.48
CA GLN A 817 -3.84 22.12 -24.15
C GLN A 817 -2.55 22.90 -23.85
N LEU A 818 -2.28 23.98 -24.58
CA LEU A 818 -1.15 24.88 -24.31
C LEU A 818 -1.31 25.61 -22.96
N HIS A 819 -2.48 26.20 -22.69
CA HIS A 819 -2.78 26.85 -21.42
C HIS A 819 -2.70 25.87 -20.23
N CYS A 820 -3.23 24.65 -20.38
CA CYS A 820 -3.09 23.57 -19.40
C CYS A 820 -1.62 23.22 -19.16
N SER A 821 -0.80 23.12 -20.22
CA SER A 821 0.62 22.81 -20.11
C SER A 821 1.41 23.90 -19.37
N ILE A 822 1.18 25.18 -19.71
CA ILE A 822 1.78 26.33 -19.01
C ILE A 822 1.39 26.31 -17.53
N TYR A 823 0.11 26.08 -17.25
CA TYR A 823 -0.42 25.98 -15.89
C TYR A 823 0.25 24.86 -15.09
N ASN A 824 0.26 23.63 -15.64
CA ASN A 824 0.80 22.44 -14.98
C ASN A 824 2.30 22.59 -14.70
N ILE A 825 3.08 23.06 -15.67
CA ILE A 825 4.53 23.29 -15.51
C ILE A 825 4.79 24.38 -14.46
N HIS A 826 4.05 25.50 -14.49
CA HIS A 826 4.25 26.58 -13.53
C HIS A 826 3.91 26.15 -12.10
N VAL A 827 2.74 25.54 -11.89
CA VAL A 827 2.29 25.06 -10.57
C VAL A 827 3.23 23.97 -10.03
N MET A 828 3.67 23.02 -10.87
CA MET A 828 4.66 22.02 -10.46
C MET A 828 6.01 22.66 -10.10
N THR A 829 6.48 23.66 -10.87
CA THR A 829 7.72 24.40 -10.55
C THR A 829 7.64 25.08 -9.18
N GLN A 830 6.51 25.71 -8.85
CA GLN A 830 6.31 26.30 -7.53
C GLN A 830 6.15 25.24 -6.43
N LEU A 831 5.54 24.08 -6.71
CA LEU A 831 5.47 22.96 -5.76
C LEU A 831 6.86 22.40 -5.45
N THR A 832 7.75 22.28 -6.44
CA THR A 832 9.15 21.92 -6.24
C THR A 832 9.84 22.91 -5.29
N ARG A 833 9.69 24.23 -5.53
CA ARG A 833 10.19 25.27 -4.61
C ARG A 833 9.61 25.14 -3.20
N LEU A 834 8.30 24.88 -3.06
CA LEU A 834 7.67 24.64 -1.77
C LEU A 834 8.29 23.44 -1.04
N MET A 835 8.48 22.30 -1.71
CA MET A 835 9.05 21.11 -1.07
C MET A 835 10.53 21.30 -0.68
N ILE A 836 11.30 22.02 -1.50
CA ILE A 836 12.69 22.39 -1.18
C ILE A 836 12.75 23.26 0.08
N HIS A 837 12.01 24.36 0.12
CA HIS A 837 12.09 25.31 1.23
C HIS A 837 11.39 24.82 2.51
N ARG A 838 10.40 23.91 2.39
CA ARG A 838 9.71 23.25 3.52
C ARG A 838 10.69 22.69 4.55
N TYR A 839 11.74 22.00 4.10
CA TYR A 839 12.72 21.37 4.98
C TYR A 839 13.36 22.37 5.96
N ASN A 840 13.79 23.53 5.45
CA ASN A 840 14.42 24.56 6.28
C ASN A 840 13.40 25.24 7.21
N VAL A 841 12.22 25.61 6.69
CA VAL A 841 11.17 26.32 7.47
C VAL A 841 10.75 25.53 8.71
N PHE A 842 10.36 24.26 8.54
CA PHE A 842 9.83 23.47 9.66
C PHE A 842 10.93 22.92 10.58
N ARG A 843 12.19 22.83 10.12
CA ARG A 843 13.32 22.40 10.94
C ARG A 843 13.87 23.51 11.84
N SER A 844 14.06 24.72 11.31
CA SER A 844 14.66 25.81 12.10
C SER A 844 13.76 26.26 13.25
N HIS A 845 12.44 26.18 13.10
CA HIS A 845 11.49 26.45 14.19
C HIS A 845 11.42 25.36 15.27
N ALA A 846 11.71 24.10 14.96
CA ALA A 846 11.83 23.05 15.98
C ALA A 846 12.94 23.38 17.00
N ARG A 847 14.06 23.99 16.56
CA ARG A 847 15.13 24.50 17.45
C ARG A 847 14.66 25.67 18.32
N LEU A 848 13.89 26.62 17.77
CA LEU A 848 13.40 27.78 18.51
C LEU A 848 12.36 27.41 19.58
N SER A 849 11.48 26.45 19.30
CA SER A 849 10.53 25.94 20.31
C SER A 849 11.25 25.28 21.48
N LEU A 850 12.29 24.48 21.23
CA LEU A 850 13.10 23.84 22.26
C LEU A 850 13.93 24.83 23.11
N GLN A 851 14.29 25.99 22.56
CA GLN A 851 14.95 27.05 23.33
C GLN A 851 13.97 27.80 24.25
N LYS A 852 12.73 28.06 23.82
CA LYS A 852 11.71 28.69 24.67
C LYS A 852 11.43 27.86 25.93
N THR A 853 11.28 26.54 25.80
CA THR A 853 11.06 25.63 26.95
C THR A 853 12.26 25.53 27.89
N ARG A 854 13.46 25.93 27.45
CA ARG A 854 14.68 25.99 28.30
C ARG A 854 14.90 27.34 28.97
N GLN A 855 14.31 28.42 28.47
CA GLN A 855 14.40 29.75 29.09
C GLN A 855 13.36 29.95 30.20
N THR A 856 12.25 29.21 30.19
CA THR A 856 11.24 29.24 31.27
C THR A 856 11.64 28.51 32.55
N SER A 857 12.80 27.83 32.58
CA SER A 857 13.27 27.08 33.76
C SER A 857 14.60 27.58 34.34
N ASN A 858 15.17 28.68 33.83
CA ASN A 858 16.44 29.24 34.33
C ASN A 858 16.45 30.78 34.24
N ALA A 859 15.53 31.43 34.95
CA ALA A 859 15.50 32.88 35.13
C ALA A 859 16.34 33.34 36.34
N ALA A 860 17.55 32.81 36.51
CA ALA A 860 18.45 33.18 37.62
C ALA A 860 19.95 32.85 37.40
N ALA A 861 20.56 33.25 36.27
CA ALA A 861 22.02 33.48 36.21
C ALA A 861 22.51 34.08 34.86
N ARG A 862 23.34 35.13 34.99
CA ARG A 862 24.39 35.61 34.06
C ARG A 862 23.99 36.19 32.69
N ASN A 863 24.32 37.48 32.54
CA ASN A 863 24.62 38.13 31.26
C ASN A 863 25.76 37.38 30.54
N GLU A 864 25.54 36.98 29.29
CA GLU A 864 26.60 36.92 28.28
C GLU A 864 25.98 37.00 26.88
N SER A 865 26.38 38.01 26.10
CA SER A 865 25.78 38.35 24.81
C SER A 865 26.42 37.57 23.66
N ILE A 866 25.81 36.45 23.28
CA ILE A 866 26.19 35.69 22.08
C ILE A 866 25.34 36.17 20.88
N PRO A 867 25.94 36.68 19.79
CA PRO A 867 25.18 37.16 18.64
C PRO A 867 24.63 36.01 17.77
N PRO A 868 23.35 36.02 17.36
CA PRO A 868 22.76 34.96 16.55
C PRO A 868 23.18 35.10 15.07
N LYS A 869 24.14 34.29 14.62
CA LYS A 869 24.67 34.35 13.23
C LYS A 869 23.77 33.75 12.13
N ASN A 870 22.70 33.03 12.47
CA ASN A 870 21.94 32.24 11.47
C ASN A 870 20.57 32.81 11.04
N THR A 871 20.08 33.86 11.70
CA THR A 871 18.71 34.37 11.49
C THR A 871 18.41 34.79 10.05
N SER A 872 19.43 35.22 9.29
CA SER A 872 19.29 35.68 7.91
C SER A 872 18.91 34.59 6.90
N MET A 873 19.41 33.35 7.04
CA MET A 873 19.10 32.27 6.10
C MET A 873 17.69 31.72 6.33
N ASP A 874 17.29 31.58 7.59
CA ASP A 874 15.96 31.07 7.96
C ASP A 874 14.86 32.04 7.50
N ASP A 875 15.06 33.35 7.65
CA ASP A 875 14.16 34.39 7.11
C ASP A 875 14.05 34.33 5.57
N MET A 876 15.15 34.06 4.86
CA MET A 876 15.14 33.96 3.40
C MET A 876 14.41 32.69 2.91
N ALA A 877 14.66 31.53 3.53
CA ALA A 877 13.94 30.30 3.20
C ALA A 877 12.43 30.42 3.46
N MET A 878 12.04 31.11 4.55
CA MET A 878 10.63 31.38 4.85
C MET A 878 9.98 32.32 3.82
N ARG A 879 10.68 33.38 3.39
CA ARG A 879 10.19 34.25 2.30
C ARG A 879 9.97 33.47 1.01
N GLN A 880 10.95 32.66 0.60
CA GLN A 880 10.86 31.84 -0.62
C GLN A 880 9.71 30.81 -0.54
N TYR A 881 9.47 30.23 0.63
CA TYR A 881 8.34 29.32 0.87
C TYR A 881 6.99 30.01 0.69
N PHE A 882 6.80 31.20 1.26
CA PHE A 882 5.54 31.96 1.08
C PHE A 882 5.40 32.52 -0.34
N GLU A 883 6.49 32.95 -0.98
CA GLU A 883 6.49 33.44 -2.37
C GLU A 883 6.05 32.33 -3.35
N ALA A 884 6.54 31.10 -3.19
CA ALA A 884 6.13 29.97 -4.01
C ALA A 884 4.61 29.67 -3.87
N ALA A 885 4.06 29.78 -2.65
CA ALA A 885 2.61 29.68 -2.44
C ALA A 885 1.84 30.87 -3.06
N ASP A 886 2.32 32.11 -2.90
CA ASP A 886 1.74 33.30 -3.54
C ASP A 886 1.70 33.15 -5.08
N ASN A 887 2.74 32.57 -5.69
CA ASN A 887 2.81 32.34 -7.14
C ASN A 887 1.79 31.30 -7.64
N ILE A 888 1.58 30.19 -6.92
CA ILE A 888 0.53 29.19 -7.23
C ILE A 888 -0.86 29.85 -7.21
N LEU A 889 -1.15 30.64 -6.19
CA LEU A 889 -2.43 31.32 -6.08
C LEU A 889 -2.59 32.44 -7.13
N THR A 890 -1.48 33.03 -7.59
CA THR A 890 -1.48 34.08 -8.62
C THR A 890 -1.88 33.55 -10.01
N ILE A 891 -1.51 32.32 -10.37
CA ILE A 891 -1.92 31.72 -11.66
C ILE A 891 -3.39 31.24 -11.62
N VAL A 892 -3.86 30.73 -10.49
CA VAL A 892 -5.30 30.43 -10.26
C VAL A 892 -6.14 31.70 -10.45
N ASN A 893 -5.76 32.80 -9.82
CA ASN A 893 -6.45 34.10 -9.92
C ASN A 893 -6.26 34.81 -11.28
N ARG A 894 -5.50 34.23 -12.23
CA ARG A 894 -5.29 34.73 -13.60
C ARG A 894 -5.72 33.71 -14.67
N SER A 895 -6.51 32.73 -14.29
CA SER A 895 -7.16 31.80 -15.22
C SER A 895 -8.67 32.11 -15.29
N CYS A 896 -9.36 31.64 -16.32
CA CYS A 896 -10.83 31.70 -16.40
C CYS A 896 -11.49 30.92 -15.26
N ASP A 897 -12.72 31.28 -14.86
CA ASP A 897 -13.35 30.67 -13.67
C ASP A 897 -13.59 29.16 -13.81
N ASP A 898 -13.74 28.66 -15.04
CA ASP A 898 -13.90 27.24 -15.41
C ASP A 898 -12.57 26.50 -15.66
N HIS A 899 -11.40 27.15 -15.59
CA HIS A 899 -10.07 26.57 -15.87
C HIS A 899 -9.82 25.23 -15.15
N ILE A 900 -10.40 25.09 -13.97
CA ILE A 900 -10.38 23.92 -13.09
C ILE A 900 -10.72 22.63 -13.84
N GLN A 901 -11.68 22.69 -14.76
CA GLN A 901 -12.12 21.53 -15.55
C GLN A 901 -11.03 21.06 -16.52
N TYR A 902 -10.15 21.99 -16.95
CA TYR A 902 -9.18 21.81 -18.03
C TYR A 902 -7.72 21.77 -17.56
N ILE A 903 -7.47 21.62 -16.26
CA ILE A 903 -6.12 21.43 -15.69
C ILE A 903 -5.89 19.98 -15.27
N ASN A 904 -4.65 19.63 -14.94
CA ASN A 904 -4.36 18.32 -14.38
C ASN A 904 -5.01 18.18 -12.98
N PRO A 905 -5.97 17.24 -12.79
CA PRO A 905 -6.73 17.12 -11.55
C PRO A 905 -5.86 16.78 -10.33
N PHE A 906 -4.68 16.17 -10.54
CA PHE A 906 -3.72 15.87 -9.48
C PHE A 906 -3.08 17.12 -8.86
N LEU A 907 -3.15 18.28 -9.51
CA LEU A 907 -2.66 19.55 -8.99
C LEU A 907 -3.67 20.29 -8.09
N SER A 908 -4.91 19.81 -7.96
CA SER A 908 -5.92 20.39 -7.06
C SER A 908 -5.43 20.43 -5.61
N PHE A 909 -4.75 19.35 -5.17
CA PHE A 909 -4.11 19.29 -3.85
C PHE A 909 -2.98 20.33 -3.68
N THR A 910 -2.30 20.74 -4.77
CA THR A 910 -1.27 21.78 -4.75
C THR A 910 -1.85 23.15 -4.46
N ILE A 911 -3.04 23.45 -5.01
CA ILE A 911 -3.77 24.70 -4.76
C ILE A 911 -4.25 24.74 -3.30
N TRP A 912 -4.76 23.62 -2.78
CA TRP A 912 -5.11 23.47 -1.37
C TRP A 912 -3.89 23.69 -0.45
N LEU A 913 -2.76 23.06 -0.77
CA LEU A 913 -1.52 23.21 0.00
C LEU A 913 -1.01 24.66 0.00
N ALA A 914 -1.04 25.35 -1.15
CA ALA A 914 -0.67 26.75 -1.24
C ALA A 914 -1.59 27.66 -0.39
N SER A 915 -2.89 27.35 -0.36
CA SER A 915 -3.87 28.06 0.47
C SER A 915 -3.64 27.80 1.98
N ALA A 916 -3.36 26.55 2.37
CA ALA A 916 -3.00 26.20 3.73
C ALA A 916 -1.69 26.88 4.19
N VAL A 917 -0.72 27.06 3.30
CA VAL A 917 0.52 27.81 3.59
C VAL A 917 0.25 29.29 3.91
N GLN A 918 -0.81 29.90 3.35
CA GLN A 918 -1.22 31.27 3.75
C GLN A 918 -1.83 31.32 5.16
N LEU A 919 -2.54 30.28 5.61
CA LEU A 919 -2.96 30.18 7.01
C LEU A 919 -1.74 30.04 7.94
N VAL A 920 -0.78 29.20 7.57
CA VAL A 920 0.48 29.03 8.32
C VAL A 920 1.23 30.36 8.43
N ARG A 921 1.28 31.16 7.35
CA ARG A 921 1.86 32.51 7.33
C ARG A 921 1.29 33.44 8.41
N ARG A 922 -0.01 33.32 8.73
CA ARG A 922 -0.66 34.10 9.80
C ARG A 922 -0.08 33.79 11.19
N GLY A 923 0.30 32.55 11.45
CA GLY A 923 0.92 32.13 12.72
C GLY A 923 2.40 32.54 12.87
N PHE A 924 3.12 32.74 11.75
CA PHE A 924 4.54 33.09 11.76
C PHE A 924 4.84 34.60 11.58
N CYS A 925 3.90 35.40 11.08
CA CYS A 925 4.11 36.84 10.87
C CYS A 925 3.91 37.69 12.15
N ARG A 926 4.76 38.70 12.35
CA ARG A 926 4.60 39.72 13.41
C ARG A 926 3.35 40.60 13.17
N PRO A 927 2.80 41.29 14.20
CA PRO A 927 1.49 41.97 14.15
C PRO A 927 1.29 43.15 13.17
N ARG A 928 2.20 43.39 12.20
CA ARG A 928 2.14 44.49 11.23
C ARG A 928 1.79 44.07 9.79
N THR A 929 1.63 42.77 9.52
CA THR A 929 1.17 42.29 8.20
C THR A 929 -0.37 42.34 8.15
N ASN A 930 -0.97 42.81 7.04
CA ASN A 930 -2.43 42.89 6.87
C ASN A 930 -3.12 41.52 6.97
N GLN A 931 -3.49 41.11 8.19
CA GLN A 931 -4.14 39.81 8.45
C GLN A 931 -5.51 39.69 7.77
N SER A 932 -6.21 40.81 7.58
CA SER A 932 -7.45 40.92 6.82
C SER A 932 -7.27 40.53 5.34
N LEU A 933 -6.20 40.99 4.70
CA LEU A 933 -5.88 40.64 3.30
C LEU A 933 -5.53 39.16 3.15
N VAL A 934 -4.81 38.58 4.12
CA VAL A 934 -4.50 37.13 4.13
C VAL A 934 -5.79 36.31 4.31
N LYS A 935 -6.70 36.74 5.20
CA LYS A 935 -7.99 36.11 5.42
C LYS A 935 -8.88 36.15 4.16
N SER A 936 -9.08 37.33 3.57
CA SER A 936 -9.90 37.49 2.36
C SER A 936 -9.34 36.72 1.15
N LYS A 937 -8.01 36.68 0.98
CA LYS A 937 -7.37 35.82 -0.04
C LYS A 937 -7.61 34.34 0.22
N PHE A 938 -7.59 33.91 1.48
CA PHE A 938 -7.86 32.51 1.83
C PHE A 938 -9.32 32.14 1.55
N GLU A 939 -10.28 32.98 1.94
CA GLU A 939 -11.72 32.76 1.73
C GLU A 939 -12.06 32.62 0.24
N ARG A 940 -11.59 33.54 -0.61
CA ARG A 940 -11.79 33.45 -2.08
C ARG A 940 -11.20 32.16 -2.68
N ASN A 941 -9.99 31.77 -2.28
CA ASN A 941 -9.37 30.54 -2.79
C ASN A 941 -10.05 29.28 -2.22
N LEU A 942 -10.68 29.36 -1.03
CA LEU A 942 -11.47 28.28 -0.46
C LEU A 942 -12.75 28.07 -1.28
N GLU A 943 -13.44 29.13 -1.70
CA GLU A 943 -14.59 29.04 -2.63
C GLU A 943 -14.19 28.35 -3.95
N THR A 944 -13.02 28.69 -4.50
CA THR A 944 -12.44 28.01 -5.68
C THR A 944 -12.14 26.51 -5.43
N LEU A 945 -11.71 26.16 -4.22
CA LEU A 945 -11.43 24.80 -3.78
C LEU A 945 -12.70 23.99 -3.45
N GLU A 946 -13.76 24.65 -2.97
CA GLU A 946 -15.05 24.01 -2.72
C GLU A 946 -15.77 23.75 -4.05
N ALA A 947 -15.70 24.67 -5.02
CA ALA A 947 -16.12 24.40 -6.40
C ALA A 947 -15.34 23.22 -7.05
N GLN A 948 -14.04 23.08 -6.76
CA GLN A 948 -13.23 21.91 -7.16
C GLN A 948 -13.75 20.60 -6.56
N LEU A 949 -14.05 20.59 -5.26
CA LEU A 949 -14.54 19.40 -4.56
C LEU A 949 -15.96 19.04 -5.00
N GLU A 950 -16.86 20.02 -5.14
CA GLU A 950 -18.22 19.79 -5.65
C GLU A 950 -18.19 19.20 -7.06
N ALA A 951 -17.34 19.73 -7.96
CA ALA A 951 -17.12 19.16 -9.30
C ALA A 951 -16.46 17.76 -9.31
N CYS A 952 -16.00 17.25 -8.16
CA CYS A 952 -15.34 15.94 -8.04
C CYS A 952 -16.08 14.90 -7.18
N GLN A 953 -16.98 15.31 -6.27
CA GLN A 953 -17.35 14.45 -5.11
C GLN A 953 -18.84 14.20 -4.82
N THR A 954 -19.84 14.66 -5.59
CA THR A 954 -21.26 14.46 -5.18
C THR A 954 -21.79 13.01 -5.34
N ARG A 955 -21.34 12.10 -4.46
CA ARG A 955 -22.07 10.89 -4.05
C ARG A 955 -23.34 11.31 -3.30
N GLY A 956 -24.44 10.62 -3.56
CA GLY A 956 -25.78 11.08 -3.19
C GLY A 956 -26.06 11.15 -1.69
N LYS A 957 -26.70 12.24 -1.28
CA LYS A 957 -27.69 12.18 -0.19
C LYS A 957 -28.96 11.56 -0.79
N SER A 958 -29.32 10.36 -0.34
CA SER A 958 -30.63 9.77 -0.64
C SER A 958 -31.69 10.37 0.28
N ASP A 959 -32.82 10.80 -0.28
CA ASP A 959 -33.94 11.35 0.47
C ASP A 959 -34.52 10.39 1.52
N GLN A 960 -34.98 10.94 2.65
CA GLN A 960 -36.06 10.29 3.39
C GLN A 960 -37.40 10.71 2.78
N PRO A 961 -38.36 9.78 2.61
CA PRO A 961 -39.65 10.10 2.03
C PRO A 961 -40.48 10.96 3.01
N SER A 962 -40.78 12.19 2.62
CA SER A 962 -41.79 13.01 3.30
C SER A 962 -43.18 12.49 2.95
N SER A 963 -44.02 12.30 3.97
CA SER A 963 -45.34 11.70 3.84
C SER A 963 -46.44 12.75 3.62
N GLY A 964 -47.15 12.63 2.50
CA GLY A 964 -48.59 12.95 2.40
C GLY A 964 -48.99 14.43 2.21
N PRO A 965 -49.69 14.77 1.11
CA PRO A 965 -50.22 16.12 0.87
C PRO A 965 -51.69 16.30 1.30
N ALA A 966 -52.07 17.51 1.72
CA ALA A 966 -53.47 17.96 1.74
C ALA A 966 -53.60 19.51 1.76
N ALA A 967 -53.74 20.10 0.56
CA ALA A 967 -54.86 20.95 0.12
C ALA A 967 -55.32 22.22 0.94
N PRO A 968 -56.02 23.19 0.31
CA PRO A 968 -55.63 24.60 0.49
C PRO A 968 -56.74 25.58 0.93
N GLY A 969 -56.33 26.81 1.31
CA GLY A 969 -57.08 28.02 0.90
C GLY A 969 -57.26 29.17 1.91
N VAL A 970 -57.65 30.31 1.33
CA VAL A 970 -58.32 31.51 1.93
C VAL A 970 -57.45 32.62 2.57
N ARG A 971 -57.07 33.58 1.70
CA ARG A 971 -57.22 35.06 1.80
C ARG A 971 -57.32 35.77 3.18
N ASN A 972 -56.45 36.77 3.39
CA ASN A 972 -56.74 38.23 3.42
C ASN A 972 -55.47 38.98 3.89
N MET A 973 -54.88 39.93 3.13
CA MET A 973 -55.23 41.35 2.94
C MET A 973 -55.03 42.29 4.15
N ALA A 974 -54.14 43.29 3.96
CA ALA A 974 -53.98 44.57 4.70
C ALA A 974 -53.47 44.45 6.17
N THR A 975 -52.78 45.41 6.81
CA THR A 975 -52.28 46.77 6.53
C THR A 975 -50.93 47.00 7.28
N GLY A 976 -50.10 47.97 6.90
CA GLY A 976 -49.07 48.54 7.81
C GLY A 976 -49.62 49.71 8.65
N PRO A 977 -48.81 50.67 9.13
CA PRO A 977 -47.47 50.58 9.76
C PRO A 977 -47.42 51.40 11.10
N HIS A 978 -46.22 51.74 11.62
CA HIS A 978 -45.95 52.71 12.74
C HIS A 978 -46.40 52.26 14.17
N LEU A 979 -45.92 52.79 15.31
CA LEU A 979 -44.80 53.71 15.72
C LEU A 979 -44.52 53.50 17.24
N HIS A 980 -43.40 54.05 17.77
CA HIS A 980 -43.14 54.63 19.12
C HIS A 980 -44.01 54.27 20.37
N GLU A 981 -43.54 54.29 21.64
CA GLU A 981 -42.37 54.92 22.29
C GLU A 981 -42.22 54.45 23.78
N LYS A 982 -41.02 54.58 24.38
CA LYS A 982 -40.76 54.93 25.83
C LYS A 982 -41.25 53.95 26.94
N ASN A 983 -40.67 53.90 28.15
CA ASN A 983 -39.57 54.64 28.79
C ASN A 983 -39.04 53.90 30.07
N LYS A 984 -37.75 54.08 30.40
CA LYS A 984 -37.16 54.34 31.77
C LYS A 984 -37.35 53.32 32.91
N ASP A 985 -36.52 53.24 33.97
CA ASP A 985 -35.23 53.84 34.45
C ASP A 985 -34.73 52.91 35.61
N MET A 986 -33.51 52.89 36.19
CA MET A 986 -32.19 53.54 35.99
C MET A 986 -31.16 52.92 36.98
N SER A 987 -29.86 52.84 36.62
CA SER A 987 -28.67 52.57 37.49
C SER A 987 -28.49 51.15 38.08
N THR A 988 -27.28 50.62 38.37
CA THR A 988 -25.96 51.22 38.72
C THR A 988 -24.73 50.63 37.98
N SER A 989 -23.58 51.28 38.19
CA SER A 989 -22.27 51.14 37.50
C SER A 989 -21.35 49.99 37.95
N GLY A 990 -20.44 49.56 37.06
CA GLY A 990 -19.22 48.82 37.42
C GLY A 990 -18.35 48.47 36.20
N ASP A 991 -17.21 49.17 36.02
CA ASP A 991 -16.21 48.87 34.98
C ASP A 991 -15.30 47.70 35.38
N THR A 992 -15.17 46.69 34.52
CA THR A 992 -13.94 45.88 34.38
C THR A 992 -13.80 45.37 32.95
N TYR A 993 -12.64 45.60 32.35
CA TYR A 993 -12.23 44.98 31.08
C TYR A 993 -11.97 43.48 31.30
N GLU A 994 -12.58 42.61 30.50
CA GLU A 994 -12.13 41.22 30.32
C GLU A 994 -11.56 41.03 28.90
N GLU A 995 -10.40 40.39 28.82
CA GLU A 995 -9.79 39.99 27.55
C GLU A 995 -10.53 38.78 26.94
N PRO A 996 -10.90 38.78 25.65
CA PRO A 996 -11.31 37.55 24.99
C PRO A 996 -10.08 36.65 24.79
N GLY A 997 -10.04 35.55 25.53
CA GLY A 997 -8.89 34.68 25.70
C GLY A 997 -8.25 34.15 24.40
N GLY A 998 -6.92 34.06 24.40
CA GLY A 998 -6.14 33.61 23.26
C GLY A 998 -6.34 32.13 22.93
N LEU A 999 -6.74 31.84 21.68
CA LEU A 999 -6.71 30.49 21.12
C LEU A 999 -5.26 29.99 20.96
N ASP A 1000 -4.93 28.88 21.62
CA ASP A 1000 -3.63 28.20 21.51
C ASP A 1000 -3.33 27.86 20.04
N PRO A 1001 -2.15 28.25 19.48
CA PRO A 1001 -1.73 27.88 18.12
C PRO A 1001 -1.82 26.38 17.79
N LYS A 1002 -1.79 25.49 18.78
CA LYS A 1002 -2.00 24.04 18.58
C LYS A 1002 -3.40 23.69 18.06
N SER A 1003 -4.42 24.47 18.43
CA SER A 1003 -5.82 24.25 18.01
C SER A 1003 -5.98 24.41 16.49
N GLY A 1004 -5.40 25.47 15.91
CA GLY A 1004 -5.49 25.76 14.48
C GLY A 1004 -4.86 24.69 13.58
N MET A 1005 -3.77 24.05 14.02
CA MET A 1005 -3.16 22.94 13.28
C MET A 1005 -3.99 21.65 13.35
N CYS A 1006 -4.67 21.40 14.48
CA CYS A 1006 -5.46 20.18 14.68
C CYS A 1006 -6.77 20.20 13.86
N ILE A 1007 -7.39 21.38 13.71
CA ILE A 1007 -8.60 21.58 12.89
C ILE A 1007 -8.31 21.33 11.39
N ILE A 1008 -7.14 21.74 10.89
CA ILE A 1008 -6.73 21.51 9.50
C ILE A 1008 -6.47 20.03 9.21
N SER A 1009 -6.00 19.26 10.19
CA SER A 1009 -5.79 17.80 10.07
C SER A 1009 -7.12 17.03 10.04
N SER A 1010 -8.04 17.37 10.96
CA SER A 1010 -9.30 16.64 11.15
C SER A 1010 -10.33 16.94 10.05
N SER A 1011 -10.43 18.18 9.57
CA SER A 1011 -11.31 18.52 8.44
C SER A 1011 -10.85 17.89 7.12
N LEU A 1012 -9.54 17.69 6.93
CA LEU A 1012 -8.97 17.07 5.73
C LEU A 1012 -9.25 15.56 5.65
N TYR A 1013 -9.31 14.87 6.81
CA TYR A 1013 -9.60 13.43 6.86
C TYR A 1013 -11.09 13.11 6.63
N TRP A 1014 -11.99 14.06 6.93
CA TRP A 1014 -13.46 13.89 6.82
C TRP A 1014 -14.10 14.42 5.53
N ARG A 1015 -13.34 15.09 4.65
CA ARG A 1015 -13.80 15.50 3.30
C ARG A 1015 -13.10 14.75 2.15
N ILE A 1016 -12.09 13.91 2.44
CA ILE A 1016 -11.35 13.11 1.43
C ILE A 1016 -11.58 11.59 1.63
N ASN A 1017 -12.13 11.18 2.77
CA ASN A 1017 -12.76 9.86 2.97
C ASN A 1017 -14.28 10.02 3.05
#